data_AF-A0A6P3HQV0-F1
#
_entry.id   AF-A0A6P3HQV0-F1
#
_cell.length_a   1.000
_cell.length_b   1.000
_cell.length_c   1.000
_cell.angle_alpha   90.00
_cell.angle_beta   90.00
_cell.angle_gamma   90.00
#
_symmetry.space_group_name_H-M   'P 1'
#
loop_
_entity.id
_entity.type
_entity.pdbx_description
1 polymer ?
#
loop_
_entity_poly.entity_id
_entity_poly.type
_entity_poly.pdbx_seq_one_letter_code
_entity_poly.pdbx_strand_id
1 'polypeptide(L)'
;MDLRTMTQSLVTLAEDNMAFFSSQGPGETARRLTGVFAGIREQALGLEPALGRLLSVAHLFDLDTETPANGYRSLVHTARCCLAHLLHKSRYVASNRRSIFFRTSHNLAELEAYLAALTQLRALAYYAQRLLTTNQPGRLFFEGDERVIADFLREYVTLHKGCFYGRCLGFQFTPAIRPFLQTISIGLVSFGEHYKRNETGISVTASSLFTGGRFAIDPELRGAEFERIIQNLDVHFWKAFWNITEIQVLSSLANMASTTVRVSRLLSLPPVAFEMPLTSDPELTVTISPPLAHTGPGPVLVRLISYDLREGQDSKELSSFVRSEGPRSLELRLRPQQAPRSRALVVHIHGGGFVAQTSKSHEPYLKSWAQELGAPILSIDYSLAPEAPFPRALEECFYAYCWAVKHCALLGSTGERICLAGDSAGGNLCFTVSLRAAAYGVRVPDGIMAAYPATMLQSTASPSRLLSLMDPLLPLSVLSKCVSAYAGAETEDHPDSDQKALGVMGLVQRDTALLLRDLRLGASSWLNSFLELGGQKSHLKSVSKTEPMRRSVSEAALTQPEGPLGTDSLKSLKLHDLGLRNSSDTTDTPELSLSAETLGPSAPSTVNFLLGSEDGSEMSEAPEELNNKDRVRGVGAAFPEGFHPRRCSQGAMWMPLYSAPIVKNPFMSPLLAPDSMLQTLPPVHIVACALDPMLDDSVMFARRLRGLGQPVTLRVVEDLPHGFLSLAALCRETRQAAALCVERIRLILNLPGPPV
;
A
#
# COMPACT_ATOMS: atom_id res chain seq x y z
N MET A 1 -25.97 14.28 -7.04
CA MET A 1 -27.07 13.54 -7.71
C MET A 1 -27.28 12.24 -6.96
N ASP A 2 -28.54 11.87 -6.72
CA ASP A 2 -28.86 10.58 -6.11
C ASP A 2 -28.51 9.41 -7.05
N LEU A 3 -28.28 8.21 -6.49
CA LEU A 3 -28.00 6.99 -7.23
C LEU A 3 -29.09 6.67 -8.25
N ARG A 4 -30.38 6.71 -7.88
CA ARG A 4 -31.49 6.36 -8.77
C ARG A 4 -31.60 7.33 -9.93
N THR A 5 -31.55 8.63 -9.64
CA THR A 5 -31.57 9.70 -10.66
C THR A 5 -30.38 9.59 -11.62
N MET A 6 -29.20 9.20 -11.11
CA MET A 6 -27.99 8.99 -11.92
C MET A 6 -28.13 7.77 -12.85
N THR A 7 -28.61 6.64 -12.34
CA THR A 7 -28.89 5.44 -13.15
C THR A 7 -29.95 5.72 -14.21
N GLN A 8 -31.07 6.35 -13.85
CA GLN A 8 -32.11 6.73 -14.81
C GLN A 8 -31.57 7.65 -15.90
N SER A 9 -30.81 8.69 -15.53
CA SER A 9 -30.16 9.59 -16.50
C SER A 9 -29.23 8.85 -17.46
N LEU A 10 -28.46 7.88 -16.95
CA LEU A 10 -27.53 7.08 -17.75
C LEU A 10 -28.27 6.12 -18.70
N VAL A 11 -29.34 5.48 -18.23
CA VAL A 11 -30.19 4.58 -19.03
C VAL A 11 -30.83 5.32 -20.20
N THR A 12 -31.49 6.47 -19.97
CA THR A 12 -32.13 7.24 -21.05
C THR A 12 -31.11 7.73 -22.08
N LEU A 13 -29.91 8.14 -21.65
CA LEU A 13 -28.84 8.55 -22.57
C LEU A 13 -28.21 7.36 -23.30
N ALA A 14 -28.16 6.18 -22.69
CA ALA A 14 -27.74 4.97 -23.38
C ALA A 14 -28.76 4.56 -24.45
N GLU A 15 -30.06 4.62 -24.14
CA GLU A 15 -31.14 4.31 -25.08
C GLU A 15 -31.17 5.28 -26.29
N ASP A 16 -31.04 6.59 -26.07
CA ASP A 16 -30.93 7.60 -27.15
C ASP A 16 -29.68 7.39 -28.04
N ASN A 17 -28.51 7.13 -27.44
CA ASN A 17 -27.31 6.82 -28.22
C ASN A 17 -27.44 5.50 -28.99
N MET A 18 -27.99 4.46 -28.35
CA MET A 18 -28.23 3.15 -28.96
C MET A 18 -29.17 3.24 -30.16
N ALA A 19 -30.25 4.04 -30.05
CA ALA A 19 -31.16 4.32 -31.17
C ALA A 19 -30.45 5.06 -32.31
N PHE A 20 -29.66 6.11 -32.00
CA PHE A 20 -28.92 6.88 -33.01
C PHE A 20 -27.90 6.03 -33.77
N PHE A 21 -27.11 5.18 -33.09
CA PHE A 21 -26.12 4.35 -33.77
C PHE A 21 -26.75 3.16 -34.51
N SER A 22 -27.87 2.62 -34.03
CA SER A 22 -28.65 1.61 -34.77
C SER A 22 -29.16 2.13 -36.12
N SER A 23 -29.49 3.42 -36.23
CA SER A 23 -29.97 4.02 -37.48
C SER A 23 -28.85 4.39 -38.49
N GLN A 24 -27.58 4.12 -38.19
CA GLN A 24 -26.44 4.38 -39.09
C GLN A 24 -26.10 3.20 -40.02
N GLY A 25 -26.84 2.09 -39.95
CA GLY A 25 -26.62 0.91 -40.79
C GLY A 25 -25.55 -0.07 -40.26
N PRO A 26 -25.14 -1.06 -41.06
CA PRO A 26 -24.44 -2.27 -40.58
C PRO A 26 -22.94 -2.09 -40.21
N GLY A 27 -22.42 -0.86 -40.21
CA GLY A 27 -21.01 -0.57 -39.93
C GLY A 27 -20.54 -1.11 -38.57
N GLU A 28 -19.36 -1.72 -38.52
CA GLU A 28 -18.85 -2.39 -37.30
C GLU A 28 -18.82 -1.44 -36.09
N THR A 29 -18.31 -0.22 -36.27
CA THR A 29 -18.21 0.78 -35.20
C THR A 29 -19.60 1.19 -34.67
N ALA A 30 -20.61 1.25 -35.53
CA ALA A 30 -21.98 1.53 -35.14
C ALA A 30 -22.57 0.35 -34.35
N ARG A 31 -22.37 -0.89 -34.82
CA ARG A 31 -22.77 -2.12 -34.09
C ARG A 31 -22.10 -2.22 -32.72
N ARG A 32 -20.80 -1.91 -32.61
CA ARG A 32 -20.07 -1.89 -31.34
C ARG A 32 -20.58 -0.80 -30.39
N LEU A 33 -20.77 0.44 -30.85
CA LEU A 33 -21.36 1.51 -30.03
C LEU A 33 -22.76 1.12 -29.53
N THR A 34 -23.62 0.60 -30.40
CA THR A 34 -24.96 0.09 -30.03
C THR A 34 -24.87 -0.99 -28.94
N GLY A 35 -24.00 -2.00 -29.11
CA GLY A 35 -23.80 -3.06 -28.12
C GLY A 35 -23.23 -2.56 -26.78
N VAL A 36 -22.36 -1.55 -26.82
CA VAL A 36 -21.77 -0.94 -25.62
C VAL A 36 -22.79 -0.11 -24.85
N PHE A 37 -23.66 0.67 -25.52
CA PHE A 37 -24.75 1.35 -24.85
C PHE A 37 -25.82 0.39 -24.32
N ALA A 38 -26.11 -0.70 -25.04
CA ALA A 38 -26.97 -1.79 -24.53
C ALA A 38 -26.39 -2.41 -23.24
N GLY A 39 -25.09 -2.69 -23.22
CA GLY A 39 -24.38 -3.19 -22.04
C GLY A 39 -24.39 -2.18 -20.88
N ILE A 40 -24.09 -0.90 -21.13
CA ILE A 40 -24.12 0.15 -20.10
C ILE A 40 -25.50 0.23 -19.45
N ARG A 41 -26.57 0.18 -20.24
CA ARG A 41 -27.95 0.14 -19.78
C ARG A 41 -28.23 -1.07 -18.88
N GLU A 42 -27.90 -2.27 -19.36
CA GLU A 42 -28.15 -3.53 -18.65
C GLU A 42 -27.37 -3.62 -17.33
N GLN A 43 -26.09 -3.26 -17.34
CA GLN A 43 -25.25 -3.25 -16.15
C GLN A 43 -25.68 -2.17 -15.15
N ALA A 44 -26.07 -0.97 -15.59
CA ALA A 44 -26.54 0.10 -14.69
C ALA A 44 -27.88 -0.25 -14.02
N LEU A 45 -28.84 -0.82 -14.77
CA LEU A 45 -30.11 -1.30 -14.23
C LEU A 45 -29.92 -2.47 -13.24
N GLY A 46 -29.00 -3.40 -13.55
CA GLY A 46 -28.69 -4.53 -12.67
C GLY A 46 -27.87 -4.16 -11.42
N LEU A 47 -27.27 -2.96 -11.39
CA LEU A 47 -26.40 -2.47 -10.31
C LEU A 47 -27.13 -1.55 -9.31
N GLU A 48 -28.11 -0.73 -9.73
CA GLU A 48 -28.83 0.17 -8.81
C GLU A 48 -29.51 -0.56 -7.63
N PRO A 49 -30.23 -1.68 -7.83
CA PRO A 49 -30.81 -2.43 -6.71
C PRO A 49 -29.75 -3.09 -5.83
N ALA A 50 -28.57 -3.39 -6.40
CA ALA A 50 -27.46 -3.99 -5.66
C ALA A 50 -26.85 -2.97 -4.69
N LEU A 51 -26.45 -1.80 -5.22
CA LEU A 51 -25.89 -0.71 -4.43
C LEU A 51 -26.91 -0.08 -3.47
N GLY A 52 -28.19 0.00 -3.87
CA GLY A 52 -29.26 0.53 -3.03
C GLY A 52 -29.43 -0.25 -1.74
N ARG A 53 -29.43 -1.59 -1.79
CA ARG A 53 -29.47 -2.45 -0.59
C ARG A 53 -28.23 -2.29 0.28
N LEU A 54 -27.03 -2.20 -0.30
CA LEU A 54 -25.80 -1.97 0.45
C LEU A 54 -25.83 -0.62 1.18
N LEU A 55 -26.24 0.44 0.48
CA LEU A 55 -26.34 1.79 1.04
C LEU A 55 -27.41 1.90 2.14
N SER A 56 -28.55 1.21 2.00
CA SER A 56 -29.62 1.26 3.02
C SER A 56 -29.21 0.66 4.36
N VAL A 57 -28.30 -0.31 4.39
CA VAL A 57 -27.83 -0.97 5.62
C VAL A 57 -26.44 -0.54 6.07
N ALA A 58 -25.67 0.17 5.25
CA ALA A 58 -24.29 0.55 5.54
C ALA A 58 -24.12 1.29 6.89
N HIS A 59 -25.15 2.01 7.33
CA HIS A 59 -25.16 2.70 8.63
C HIS A 59 -25.07 1.74 9.84
N LEU A 60 -25.47 0.48 9.71
CA LEU A 60 -25.33 -0.57 10.73
C LEU A 60 -23.88 -1.08 10.88
N PHE A 61 -22.97 -0.64 10.00
CA PHE A 61 -21.56 -1.04 9.98
C PHE A 61 -20.59 0.12 10.19
N ASP A 62 -21.09 1.36 10.33
CA ASP A 62 -20.30 2.55 10.66
C ASP A 62 -19.83 2.54 12.12
N LEU A 63 -18.69 3.18 12.39
CA LEU A 63 -18.16 3.26 13.76
C LEU A 63 -19.09 4.05 14.70
N ASP A 64 -19.68 5.13 14.18
CA ASP A 64 -20.70 5.98 14.79
C ASP A 64 -21.30 6.91 13.72
N THR A 65 -22.27 7.76 14.11
CA THR A 65 -22.94 8.71 13.21
C THR A 65 -22.07 9.88 12.75
N GLU A 66 -20.95 10.18 13.44
CA GLU A 66 -19.99 11.22 13.02
C GLU A 66 -18.91 10.66 12.09
N THR A 67 -18.72 9.34 12.11
CA THR A 67 -17.71 8.58 11.37
C THR A 67 -18.37 7.55 10.43
N PRO A 68 -19.15 8.00 9.42
CA PRO A 68 -19.92 7.13 8.52
C PRO A 68 -19.00 6.48 7.47
N ALA A 69 -18.14 5.58 7.90
CA ALA A 69 -17.14 4.91 7.07
C ALA A 69 -17.09 3.40 7.32
N ASN A 70 -17.20 2.64 6.22
CA ASN A 70 -16.96 1.20 6.12
C ASN A 70 -16.90 0.79 4.63
N GLY A 71 -16.37 -0.38 4.32
CA GLY A 71 -16.15 -0.84 2.96
C GLY A 71 -17.39 -0.96 2.07
N TYR A 72 -18.61 -1.14 2.62
CA TYR A 72 -19.84 -1.09 1.81
C TYR A 72 -20.05 0.31 1.23
N ARG A 73 -19.77 1.36 2.01
CA ARG A 73 -19.82 2.76 1.53
C ARG A 73 -18.76 3.00 0.47
N SER A 74 -17.56 2.47 0.67
CA SER A 74 -16.44 2.57 -0.28
C SER A 74 -16.73 1.92 -1.62
N LEU A 75 -17.32 0.72 -1.63
CA LEU A 75 -17.78 0.04 -2.85
C LEU A 75 -18.91 0.83 -3.56
N VAL A 76 -19.88 1.35 -2.80
CA VAL A 76 -20.97 2.19 -3.35
C VAL A 76 -20.42 3.48 -3.94
N HIS A 77 -19.48 4.16 -3.28
CA HIS A 77 -18.82 5.36 -3.80
C HIS A 77 -18.03 5.08 -5.08
N THR A 78 -17.20 4.03 -5.06
CA THR A 78 -16.42 3.56 -6.21
C THR A 78 -17.31 3.26 -7.41
N ALA A 79 -18.42 2.53 -7.20
CA ALA A 79 -19.38 2.25 -8.26
C ALA A 79 -20.11 3.52 -8.76
N ARG A 80 -20.43 4.48 -7.87
CA ARG A 80 -20.98 5.80 -8.25
C ARG A 80 -20.00 6.63 -9.09
N CYS A 81 -18.70 6.58 -8.81
CA CYS A 81 -17.68 7.23 -9.65
C CYS A 81 -17.64 6.65 -11.08
N CYS A 82 -17.82 5.33 -11.24
CA CYS A 82 -17.90 4.68 -12.55
C CYS A 82 -19.16 5.10 -13.32
N LEU A 83 -20.32 5.05 -12.65
CA LEU A 83 -21.61 5.51 -13.21
C LEU A 83 -21.57 6.99 -13.59
N ALA A 84 -20.93 7.85 -12.78
CA ALA A 84 -20.79 9.28 -13.06
C ALA A 84 -19.89 9.54 -14.28
N HIS A 85 -18.79 8.79 -14.45
CA HIS A 85 -17.95 8.89 -15.65
C HIS A 85 -18.70 8.44 -16.90
N LEU A 86 -19.37 7.29 -16.85
CA LEU A 86 -20.22 6.79 -17.95
C LEU A 86 -21.35 7.76 -18.30
N LEU A 87 -21.97 8.42 -17.31
CA LEU A 87 -22.98 9.45 -17.53
C LEU A 87 -22.40 10.69 -18.20
N HIS A 88 -21.24 11.17 -17.77
CA HIS A 88 -20.54 12.27 -18.44
C HIS A 88 -20.16 11.92 -19.88
N LYS A 89 -19.62 10.72 -20.12
CA LYS A 89 -19.23 10.24 -21.45
C LYS A 89 -20.43 10.04 -22.37
N SER A 90 -21.53 9.49 -21.87
CA SER A 90 -22.79 9.32 -22.63
C SER A 90 -23.42 10.65 -23.04
N ARG A 91 -23.35 11.68 -22.17
CA ARG A 91 -23.71 13.07 -22.52
C ARG A 91 -22.79 13.63 -23.61
N TYR A 92 -21.47 13.48 -23.45
CA TYR A 92 -20.51 13.93 -24.46
C TYR A 92 -20.78 13.30 -25.83
N VAL A 93 -21.02 11.99 -25.90
CA VAL A 93 -21.36 11.31 -27.16
C VAL A 93 -22.71 11.81 -27.70
N ALA A 94 -23.75 11.91 -26.87
CA ALA A 94 -25.06 12.43 -27.32
C ALA A 94 -24.95 13.83 -27.96
N SER A 95 -24.14 14.73 -27.38
CA SER A 95 -23.90 16.07 -27.91
C SER A 95 -22.97 16.12 -29.14
N ASN A 96 -22.01 15.19 -29.27
CA ASN A 96 -20.95 15.29 -30.28
C ASN A 96 -21.04 14.26 -31.42
N ARG A 97 -21.90 13.23 -31.34
CA ARG A 97 -22.03 12.13 -32.32
C ARG A 97 -22.36 12.53 -33.77
N ARG A 98 -22.67 13.80 -34.03
CA ARG A 98 -22.91 14.38 -35.36
C ARG A 98 -21.77 15.31 -35.85
N SER A 99 -20.72 15.50 -35.04
CA SER A 99 -19.59 16.37 -35.37
C SER A 99 -18.53 15.64 -36.18
N ILE A 100 -17.98 16.30 -37.21
CA ILE A 100 -16.86 15.80 -38.02
C ILE A 100 -15.58 15.57 -37.18
N PHE A 101 -15.46 16.23 -36.03
CA PHE A 101 -14.32 16.07 -35.11
C PHE A 101 -14.56 14.98 -34.05
N PHE A 102 -15.67 14.25 -34.11
CA PHE A 102 -15.97 13.18 -33.15
C PHE A 102 -15.03 11.98 -33.35
N ARG A 103 -14.07 11.82 -32.43
CA ARG A 103 -13.10 10.71 -32.45
C ARG A 103 -13.77 9.39 -32.04
N THR A 104 -14.54 8.79 -32.95
CA THR A 104 -15.42 7.64 -32.69
C THR A 104 -14.69 6.48 -31.99
N SER A 105 -13.55 6.03 -32.52
CA SER A 105 -12.79 4.89 -31.97
C SER A 105 -12.26 5.13 -30.55
N HIS A 106 -11.85 6.37 -30.25
CA HIS A 106 -11.39 6.75 -28.91
C HIS A 106 -12.54 6.78 -27.89
N ASN A 107 -13.70 7.29 -28.30
CA ASN A 107 -14.89 7.31 -27.45
C ASN A 107 -15.45 5.90 -27.22
N LEU A 108 -15.43 5.05 -28.25
CA LEU A 108 -15.81 3.64 -28.16
C LEU A 108 -14.91 2.87 -27.18
N ALA A 109 -13.58 2.95 -27.35
CA ALA A 109 -12.64 2.24 -26.47
C ALA A 109 -12.76 2.66 -24.99
N GLU A 110 -13.01 3.95 -24.71
CA GLU A 110 -13.23 4.42 -23.34
C GLU A 110 -14.57 3.92 -22.76
N LEU A 111 -15.64 3.87 -23.56
CA LEU A 111 -16.92 3.29 -23.13
C LEU A 111 -16.82 1.76 -22.94
N GLU A 112 -16.08 1.05 -23.79
CA GLU A 112 -15.81 -0.39 -23.66
C GLU A 112 -15.03 -0.70 -22.37
N ALA A 113 -14.00 0.10 -22.05
CA ALA A 113 -13.21 -0.06 -20.82
C ALA A 113 -14.04 0.22 -19.55
N TYR A 114 -14.81 1.32 -19.51
CA TYR A 114 -15.67 1.64 -18.36
C TYR A 114 -16.88 0.68 -18.24
N LEU A 115 -17.39 0.13 -19.34
CA LEU A 115 -18.38 -0.96 -19.29
C LEU A 115 -17.78 -2.22 -18.65
N ALA A 116 -16.55 -2.60 -19.02
CA ALA A 116 -15.86 -3.74 -18.41
C ALA A 116 -15.65 -3.55 -16.89
N ALA A 117 -15.26 -2.33 -16.47
CA ALA A 117 -15.17 -1.96 -15.06
C ALA A 117 -16.54 -2.01 -14.36
N LEU A 118 -17.62 -1.51 -14.99
CA LEU A 118 -18.97 -1.55 -14.44
C LEU A 118 -19.49 -2.97 -14.24
N THR A 119 -19.23 -3.89 -15.18
CA THR A 119 -19.54 -5.33 -15.03
C THR A 119 -18.84 -5.91 -13.80
N GLN A 120 -17.57 -5.59 -13.55
CA GLN A 120 -16.87 -6.08 -12.36
C GLN A 120 -17.35 -5.42 -11.07
N LEU A 121 -17.68 -4.14 -11.09
CA LEU A 121 -18.27 -3.45 -9.93
C LEU A 121 -19.63 -4.06 -9.56
N ARG A 122 -20.41 -4.55 -10.53
CA ARG A 122 -21.63 -5.33 -10.28
C ARG A 122 -21.34 -6.71 -9.70
N ALA A 123 -20.30 -7.41 -10.17
CA ALA A 123 -19.86 -8.66 -9.53
C ALA A 123 -19.45 -8.43 -8.06
N LEU A 124 -18.63 -7.41 -7.78
CA LEU A 124 -18.22 -7.03 -6.42
C LEU A 124 -19.40 -6.61 -5.54
N ALA A 125 -20.41 -5.93 -6.10
CA ALA A 125 -21.64 -5.61 -5.36
C ALA A 125 -22.42 -6.87 -4.95
N TYR A 126 -22.43 -7.93 -5.76
CA TYR A 126 -23.01 -9.22 -5.38
C TYR A 126 -22.17 -9.96 -4.32
N TYR A 127 -20.84 -9.96 -4.42
CA TYR A 127 -19.97 -10.48 -3.34
C TYR A 127 -20.20 -9.74 -2.01
N ALA A 128 -20.31 -8.41 -2.05
CA ALA A 128 -20.64 -7.62 -0.86
C ALA A 128 -22.03 -7.94 -0.30
N GLN A 129 -23.03 -8.24 -1.14
CA GLN A 129 -24.33 -8.72 -0.66
C GLN A 129 -24.24 -10.11 -0.03
N ARG A 130 -23.36 -10.99 -0.51
CA ARG A 130 -23.09 -12.30 0.13
C ARG A 130 -22.44 -12.13 1.51
N LEU A 131 -21.48 -11.21 1.66
CA LEU A 131 -20.92 -10.84 2.97
C LEU A 131 -22.02 -10.32 3.91
N LEU A 132 -22.87 -9.41 3.42
CA LEU A 132 -23.99 -8.85 4.17
C LEU A 132 -25.02 -9.90 4.64
N THR A 133 -25.24 -10.97 3.88
CA THR A 133 -26.13 -12.06 4.30
C THR A 133 -25.52 -13.05 5.30
N THR A 134 -24.20 -13.01 5.53
CA THR A 134 -23.52 -13.90 6.49
C THR A 134 -23.11 -13.18 7.78
N ASN A 135 -22.70 -11.91 7.69
CA ASN A 135 -22.20 -11.16 8.84
C ASN A 135 -23.33 -10.60 9.71
N GLN A 136 -23.12 -10.57 11.02
CA GLN A 136 -23.98 -9.82 11.93
C GLN A 136 -23.82 -8.29 11.75
N PRO A 137 -24.83 -7.47 12.08
CA PRO A 137 -24.70 -6.02 12.15
C PRO A 137 -23.48 -5.60 13.00
N GLY A 138 -22.71 -4.62 12.54
CA GLY A 138 -21.48 -4.18 13.20
C GLY A 138 -20.26 -5.11 13.00
N ARG A 139 -20.37 -6.20 12.23
CA ARG A 139 -19.25 -7.11 11.89
C ARG A 139 -18.89 -7.00 10.41
N LEU A 140 -17.68 -6.52 10.12
CA LEU A 140 -17.21 -6.30 8.73
C LEU A 140 -16.41 -7.48 8.14
N PHE A 141 -15.80 -8.30 9.00
CA PHE A 141 -15.12 -9.53 8.57
C PHE A 141 -16.11 -10.69 8.47
N PHE A 142 -15.85 -11.61 7.53
CA PHE A 142 -16.70 -12.78 7.32
C PHE A 142 -16.65 -13.76 8.49
N GLU A 143 -17.82 -14.17 8.99
CA GLU A 143 -17.97 -14.95 10.24
C GLU A 143 -18.26 -16.45 10.01
N GLY A 144 -18.35 -16.92 8.76
CA GLY A 144 -18.52 -18.35 8.45
C GLY A 144 -17.21 -19.15 8.41
N ASP A 145 -17.32 -20.49 8.44
CA ASP A 145 -16.21 -21.43 8.52
C ASP A 145 -15.01 -21.13 7.59
N GLU A 146 -13.80 -21.50 8.01
CA GLU A 146 -12.57 -21.29 7.24
C GLU A 146 -12.63 -21.91 5.82
N ARG A 147 -13.40 -23.00 5.63
CA ARG A 147 -13.67 -23.58 4.31
C ARG A 147 -14.48 -22.62 3.41
N VAL A 148 -15.51 -21.99 3.96
CA VAL A 148 -16.37 -21.04 3.22
C VAL A 148 -15.61 -19.73 2.93
N ILE A 149 -14.74 -19.29 3.85
CA ILE A 149 -13.79 -18.19 3.59
C ILE A 149 -12.85 -18.56 2.43
N ALA A 150 -12.21 -19.74 2.49
CA ALA A 150 -11.28 -20.20 1.46
C ALA A 150 -11.97 -20.33 0.09
N ASP A 151 -13.20 -20.83 0.04
CA ASP A 151 -13.98 -20.96 -1.19
C ASP A 151 -14.43 -19.60 -1.75
N PHE A 152 -14.87 -18.67 -0.89
CA PHE A 152 -15.18 -17.28 -1.28
C PHE A 152 -13.95 -16.59 -1.88
N LEU A 153 -12.80 -16.67 -1.21
CA LEU A 153 -11.56 -16.06 -1.67
C LEU A 153 -11.04 -16.74 -2.93
N ARG A 154 -11.12 -18.07 -3.04
CA ARG A 154 -10.77 -18.81 -4.27
C ARG A 154 -11.65 -18.42 -5.45
N GLU A 155 -12.92 -18.10 -5.24
CA GLU A 155 -13.76 -17.58 -6.32
C GLU A 155 -13.38 -16.13 -6.67
N TYR A 156 -13.22 -15.25 -5.68
CA TYR A 156 -12.85 -13.84 -5.85
C TYR A 156 -11.55 -13.65 -6.66
N VAL A 157 -10.51 -14.45 -6.39
CA VAL A 157 -9.22 -14.32 -7.12
C VAL A 157 -9.34 -14.65 -8.61
N THR A 158 -10.37 -15.39 -9.04
CA THR A 158 -10.63 -15.66 -10.47
C THR A 158 -11.24 -14.48 -11.23
N LEU A 159 -11.70 -13.42 -10.57
CA LEU A 159 -12.24 -12.25 -11.25
C LEU A 159 -11.17 -11.56 -12.12
N HIS A 160 -11.55 -11.09 -13.31
CA HIS A 160 -10.69 -10.34 -14.23
C HIS A 160 -10.46 -8.91 -13.72
N LYS A 161 -9.20 -8.49 -13.65
CA LYS A 161 -8.76 -7.27 -12.95
C LYS A 161 -8.24 -6.19 -13.89
N GLY A 162 -7.73 -6.56 -15.07
CA GLY A 162 -7.03 -5.67 -16.01
C GLY A 162 -7.85 -4.45 -16.48
N CYS A 163 -9.18 -4.55 -16.48
CA CYS A 163 -10.07 -3.43 -16.79
C CYS A 163 -9.93 -2.23 -15.83
N PHE A 164 -9.39 -2.43 -14.63
CA PHE A 164 -9.11 -1.35 -13.69
C PHE A 164 -7.75 -0.68 -13.91
N TYR A 165 -6.75 -1.39 -14.44
CA TYR A 165 -5.37 -0.88 -14.58
C TYR A 165 -5.07 -0.24 -15.95
N GLY A 166 -5.98 -0.42 -16.91
CA GLY A 166 -5.95 0.26 -18.20
C GLY A 166 -6.49 1.70 -18.16
N ARG A 167 -7.50 2.04 -18.98
CA ARG A 167 -8.08 3.40 -19.02
C ARG A 167 -8.75 3.84 -17.73
N CYS A 168 -9.19 2.89 -16.90
CA CYS A 168 -9.86 3.16 -15.64
C CYS A 168 -8.90 3.40 -14.47
N LEU A 169 -7.58 3.43 -14.68
CA LEU A 169 -6.60 3.49 -13.60
C LEU A 169 -6.79 4.70 -12.68
N GLY A 170 -7.14 4.41 -11.42
CA GLY A 170 -7.40 5.41 -10.38
C GLY A 170 -8.67 6.24 -10.60
N PHE A 171 -9.65 5.74 -11.37
CA PHE A 171 -10.91 6.47 -11.65
C PHE A 171 -11.71 6.84 -10.38
N GLN A 172 -11.50 6.10 -9.29
CA GLN A 172 -12.15 6.28 -8.00
C GLN A 172 -11.50 7.37 -7.12
N PHE A 173 -10.23 7.71 -7.36
CA PHE A 173 -9.48 8.69 -6.56
C PHE A 173 -9.54 10.10 -7.15
N THR A 174 -9.12 11.11 -6.37
CA THR A 174 -8.97 12.50 -6.84
C THR A 174 -8.16 12.59 -8.15
N PRO A 175 -8.58 13.39 -9.14
CA PRO A 175 -7.87 13.52 -10.42
C PRO A 175 -6.38 13.86 -10.30
N ALA A 176 -5.98 14.57 -9.24
CA ALA A 176 -4.62 15.05 -9.05
C ALA A 176 -3.57 13.94 -8.89
N ILE A 177 -3.93 12.78 -8.34
CA ILE A 177 -2.98 11.67 -8.15
C ILE A 177 -2.93 10.69 -9.33
N ARG A 178 -3.89 10.74 -10.26
CA ARG A 178 -3.99 9.77 -11.37
C ARG A 178 -2.74 9.74 -12.28
N PRO A 179 -2.07 10.87 -12.61
CA PRO A 179 -0.82 10.83 -13.36
C PRO A 179 0.29 10.07 -12.61
N PHE A 180 0.38 10.23 -11.29
CA PHE A 180 1.35 9.52 -10.47
C PHE A 180 1.07 8.00 -10.40
N LEU A 181 -0.20 7.60 -10.25
CA LEU A 181 -0.60 6.19 -10.31
C LEU A 181 -0.33 5.58 -11.70
N GLN A 182 -0.48 6.36 -12.77
CA GLN A 182 -0.08 5.96 -14.13
C GLN A 182 1.44 5.78 -14.24
N THR A 183 2.25 6.67 -13.67
CA THR A 183 3.71 6.51 -13.60
C THR A 183 4.12 5.23 -12.87
N ILE A 184 3.52 4.93 -11.71
CA ILE A 184 3.76 3.66 -11.00
C ILE A 184 3.36 2.46 -11.87
N SER A 185 2.17 2.47 -12.47
CA SER A 185 1.67 1.35 -13.27
C SER A 185 2.53 1.09 -14.51
N ILE A 186 3.00 2.14 -15.20
CA ILE A 186 3.92 2.04 -16.33
C ILE A 186 5.29 1.52 -15.85
N GLY A 187 5.83 2.05 -14.76
CA GLY A 187 7.11 1.62 -14.19
C GLY A 187 7.11 0.16 -13.75
N LEU A 188 6.05 -0.29 -13.07
CA LEU A 188 5.86 -1.68 -12.65
C LEU A 188 5.84 -2.61 -13.87
N VAL A 189 5.10 -2.22 -14.91
CA VAL A 189 4.94 -3.03 -16.13
C VAL A 189 6.25 -3.12 -16.93
N SER A 190 6.96 -2.00 -17.14
CA SER A 190 8.30 -2.01 -17.73
C SER A 190 9.28 -2.88 -16.95
N PHE A 191 9.29 -2.78 -15.62
CA PHE A 191 10.24 -3.51 -14.77
C PHE A 191 9.94 -5.01 -14.75
N GLY A 192 8.68 -5.41 -14.65
CA GLY A 192 8.26 -6.82 -14.63
C GLY A 192 8.51 -7.57 -15.95
N GLU A 193 8.57 -6.88 -17.09
CA GLU A 193 9.02 -7.48 -18.34
C GLU A 193 10.51 -7.83 -18.33
N HIS A 194 11.38 -6.93 -17.88
CA HIS A 194 12.84 -7.16 -17.90
C HIS A 194 13.26 -8.17 -16.82
N TYR A 195 12.62 -8.12 -15.64
CA TYR A 195 12.85 -9.06 -14.55
C TYR A 195 12.64 -10.52 -14.99
N LYS A 196 11.65 -10.80 -15.86
CA LYS A 196 11.40 -12.13 -16.41
C LYS A 196 12.33 -12.56 -17.56
N ARG A 197 13.23 -11.71 -18.03
CA ARG A 197 14.18 -12.03 -19.12
C ARG A 197 15.59 -12.41 -18.64
N ASN A 198 15.82 -12.46 -17.32
CA ASN A 198 17.15 -12.63 -16.71
C ASN A 198 18.20 -11.60 -17.19
N GLU A 199 17.76 -10.44 -17.71
CA GLU A 199 18.67 -9.34 -18.04
C GLU A 199 19.14 -8.70 -16.73
N THR A 200 20.41 -8.91 -16.35
CA THR A 200 21.01 -8.35 -15.12
C THR A 200 22.09 -7.33 -15.46
N GLY A 201 21.79 -6.03 -15.34
CA GLY A 201 22.79 -4.98 -15.54
C GLY A 201 22.23 -3.55 -15.56
N ILE A 202 23.15 -2.58 -15.53
CA ILE A 202 22.86 -1.12 -15.57
C ILE A 202 22.11 -0.70 -16.85
N SER A 203 22.24 -1.48 -17.92
CA SER A 203 21.46 -1.32 -19.16
C SER A 203 19.94 -1.41 -18.94
N VAL A 204 19.48 -2.21 -17.97
CA VAL A 204 18.05 -2.50 -17.75
C VAL A 204 17.30 -1.32 -17.16
N THR A 205 17.90 -0.60 -16.21
CA THR A 205 17.32 0.62 -15.63
C THR A 205 17.20 1.75 -16.65
N ALA A 206 18.12 1.85 -17.61
CA ALA A 206 17.99 2.77 -18.74
C ALA A 206 16.96 2.27 -19.79
N SER A 207 17.01 0.99 -20.17
CA SER A 207 16.10 0.36 -21.16
C SER A 207 14.63 0.44 -20.75
N SER A 208 14.33 0.23 -19.46
CA SER A 208 12.96 0.26 -18.90
C SER A 208 12.23 1.58 -19.15
N LEU A 209 12.97 2.70 -19.23
CA LEU A 209 12.44 4.04 -19.50
C LEU A 209 12.11 4.24 -20.99
N PHE A 210 12.92 3.70 -21.90
CA PHE A 210 12.64 3.77 -23.35
C PHE A 210 11.53 2.81 -23.79
N THR A 211 11.48 1.61 -23.21
CA THR A 211 10.44 0.60 -23.50
C THR A 211 9.07 0.95 -22.90
N GLY A 212 9.03 1.74 -21.82
CA GLY A 212 7.79 2.18 -21.17
C GLY A 212 6.82 2.97 -22.05
N GLY A 213 7.31 3.54 -23.16
CA GLY A 213 6.50 4.29 -24.13
C GLY A 213 5.27 3.53 -24.63
N ARG A 214 5.35 2.21 -24.87
CA ARG A 214 4.18 1.44 -25.33
C ARG A 214 3.07 1.32 -24.28
N PHE A 215 3.41 1.27 -23.00
CA PHE A 215 2.45 1.18 -21.89
C PHE A 215 1.88 2.55 -21.47
N ALA A 216 2.52 3.65 -21.91
CA ALA A 216 1.95 4.98 -21.92
C ALA A 216 0.95 5.17 -23.09
N ILE A 217 1.30 4.67 -24.29
CA ILE A 217 0.51 4.81 -25.53
C ILE A 217 -0.74 3.90 -25.54
N ASP A 218 -0.61 2.64 -25.09
CA ASP A 218 -1.69 1.66 -25.03
C ASP A 218 -2.05 1.29 -23.56
N PRO A 219 -3.13 1.88 -23.02
CA PRO A 219 -3.64 1.53 -21.70
C PRO A 219 -4.20 0.11 -21.61
N GLU A 220 -4.73 -0.50 -22.68
CA GLU A 220 -5.32 -1.84 -22.56
C GLU A 220 -4.23 -2.90 -22.46
N LEU A 221 -3.16 -2.74 -23.25
CA LEU A 221 -1.93 -3.52 -23.10
C LEU A 221 -1.35 -3.38 -21.70
N ARG A 222 -1.25 -2.15 -21.16
CA ARG A 222 -0.82 -1.92 -19.77
C ARG A 222 -1.73 -2.64 -18.77
N GLY A 223 -3.05 -2.57 -18.94
CA GLY A 223 -4.02 -3.18 -18.04
C GLY A 223 -3.90 -4.71 -17.98
N ALA A 224 -3.77 -5.36 -19.13
CA ALA A 224 -3.57 -6.81 -19.23
C ALA A 224 -2.21 -7.25 -18.68
N GLU A 225 -1.14 -6.50 -19.00
CA GLU A 225 0.22 -6.84 -18.55
C GLU A 225 0.41 -6.57 -17.05
N PHE A 226 -0.22 -5.54 -16.50
CA PHE A 226 -0.30 -5.31 -15.04
C PHE A 226 -0.99 -6.49 -14.34
N GLU A 227 -2.12 -6.99 -14.87
CA GLU A 227 -2.80 -8.17 -14.31
C GLU A 227 -1.89 -9.43 -14.37
N ARG A 228 -1.14 -9.63 -15.46
CA ARG A 228 -0.16 -10.73 -15.59
C ARG A 228 0.97 -10.60 -14.55
N ILE A 229 1.48 -9.39 -14.34
CA ILE A 229 2.60 -9.08 -13.45
C ILE A 229 2.22 -9.25 -11.98
N ILE A 230 1.08 -8.71 -11.53
CA ILE A 230 0.68 -8.82 -10.11
C ILE A 230 0.37 -10.26 -9.68
N GLN A 231 -0.07 -11.12 -10.61
CA GLN A 231 -0.28 -12.54 -10.35
C GLN A 231 1.07 -13.27 -10.26
N ASN A 232 1.89 -13.17 -11.31
CA ASN A 232 3.00 -14.10 -11.58
C ASN A 232 4.40 -13.63 -11.15
N LEU A 233 4.55 -12.72 -10.17
CA LEU A 233 5.86 -12.26 -9.66
C LEU A 233 5.97 -12.35 -8.14
N ASP A 234 7.17 -12.66 -7.65
CA ASP A 234 7.49 -13.07 -6.28
C ASP A 234 7.75 -11.88 -5.34
N VAL A 235 8.07 -12.16 -4.06
CA VAL A 235 8.35 -11.09 -3.08
C VAL A 235 9.61 -10.30 -3.41
N HIS A 236 10.65 -10.93 -3.98
CA HIS A 236 11.89 -10.25 -4.33
C HIS A 236 11.68 -9.23 -5.45
N PHE A 237 10.83 -9.52 -6.44
CA PHE A 237 10.40 -8.54 -7.42
C PHE A 237 9.77 -7.29 -6.78
N TRP A 238 8.83 -7.47 -5.83
CA TRP A 238 8.15 -6.35 -5.17
C TRP A 238 9.11 -5.51 -4.31
N LYS A 239 10.01 -6.18 -3.58
CA LYS A 239 11.08 -5.54 -2.81
C LYS A 239 12.01 -4.72 -3.72
N ALA A 240 12.47 -5.31 -4.83
CA ALA A 240 13.32 -4.62 -5.80
C ALA A 240 12.60 -3.43 -6.46
N PHE A 241 11.34 -3.59 -6.85
CA PHE A 241 10.54 -2.52 -7.46
C PHE A 241 10.35 -1.35 -6.51
N TRP A 242 9.92 -1.60 -5.27
CA TRP A 242 9.69 -0.55 -4.30
C TRP A 242 10.99 0.21 -3.95
N ASN A 243 12.11 -0.50 -3.76
CA ASN A 243 13.42 0.13 -3.54
C ASN A 243 13.87 0.99 -4.74
N ILE A 244 13.55 0.61 -5.99
CA ILE A 244 13.81 1.46 -7.18
C ILE A 244 12.92 2.71 -7.16
N THR A 245 11.63 2.60 -6.80
CA THR A 245 10.72 3.76 -6.72
C THR A 245 11.10 4.75 -5.62
N GLU A 246 11.65 4.25 -4.49
CA GLU A 246 12.27 5.03 -3.42
C GLU A 246 13.46 5.85 -3.96
N ILE A 247 14.39 5.22 -4.68
CA ILE A 247 15.63 5.88 -5.13
C ILE A 247 15.41 6.85 -6.29
N GLN A 248 14.52 6.55 -7.25
CA GLN A 248 14.49 7.27 -8.53
C GLN A 248 13.31 8.23 -8.74
N VAL A 249 12.09 7.85 -8.31
CA VAL A 249 10.86 8.57 -8.69
C VAL A 249 10.34 9.47 -7.58
N LEU A 250 10.15 8.92 -6.38
CA LEU A 250 9.56 9.66 -5.26
C LEU A 250 10.55 10.63 -4.62
N SER A 251 11.76 10.16 -4.29
CA SER A 251 12.74 10.96 -3.56
C SER A 251 13.24 12.18 -4.35
N SER A 252 13.37 12.10 -5.67
CA SER A 252 13.83 13.23 -6.50
C SER A 252 12.88 14.43 -6.41
N LEU A 253 11.59 14.22 -6.71
CA LEU A 253 10.56 15.27 -6.64
C LEU A 253 10.28 15.70 -5.20
N ALA A 254 10.20 14.75 -4.25
CA ALA A 254 9.90 15.07 -2.86
C ALA A 254 11.02 15.86 -2.17
N ASN A 255 12.30 15.55 -2.43
CA ASN A 255 13.41 16.29 -1.83
C ASN A 255 13.54 17.72 -2.37
N MET A 256 13.19 17.98 -3.64
CA MET A 256 13.19 19.34 -4.21
C MET A 256 12.21 20.29 -3.50
N ALA A 257 11.14 19.76 -2.90
CA ALA A 257 10.13 20.52 -2.15
C ALA A 257 10.19 20.27 -0.63
N SER A 258 11.17 19.51 -0.12
CA SER A 258 11.22 19.11 1.28
C SER A 258 11.76 20.21 2.20
N THR A 259 11.12 20.37 3.36
CA THR A 259 11.59 21.22 4.46
C THR A 259 13.05 20.91 4.80
N THR A 260 13.91 21.93 4.86
CA THR A 260 15.29 21.75 5.36
C THR A 260 15.31 21.69 6.88
N VAL A 261 16.14 20.81 7.45
CA VAL A 261 16.27 20.55 8.89
C VAL A 261 17.73 20.68 9.35
N ARG A 262 17.97 21.08 10.61
CA ARG A 262 19.34 21.17 11.17
C ARG A 262 19.93 19.81 11.53
N VAL A 263 19.10 18.82 11.82
CA VAL A 263 19.53 17.44 12.08
C VAL A 263 18.76 16.47 11.19
N SER A 264 19.48 15.72 10.37
CA SER A 264 19.10 14.39 9.92
C SER A 264 20.36 13.53 9.98
N ARG A 265 20.38 12.48 10.81
CA ARG A 265 21.52 11.57 10.98
C ARG A 265 21.05 10.14 11.15
N LEU A 266 21.69 9.21 10.44
CA LEU A 266 21.56 7.78 10.70
C LEU A 266 22.45 7.38 11.87
N LEU A 267 21.85 6.77 12.89
CA LEU A 267 22.50 6.24 14.07
C LEU A 267 22.48 4.70 14.04
N SER A 268 23.46 4.08 14.68
CA SER A 268 23.61 2.64 14.83
C SER A 268 23.56 2.28 16.31
N LEU A 269 22.43 1.78 16.78
CA LEU A 269 22.27 1.34 18.17
C LEU A 269 23.04 0.03 18.36
N PRO A 270 23.96 -0.08 19.35
CA PRO A 270 24.71 -1.31 19.56
C PRO A 270 23.79 -2.42 20.10
N PRO A 271 24.02 -3.71 19.77
CA PRO A 271 23.23 -4.83 20.28
C PRO A 271 23.71 -5.25 21.69
N VAL A 272 23.47 -4.41 22.69
CA VAL A 272 23.93 -4.60 24.07
C VAL A 272 22.74 -4.47 25.03
N ALA A 273 22.51 -5.48 25.87
CA ALA A 273 21.40 -5.47 26.81
C ALA A 273 21.49 -4.28 27.78
N PHE A 274 20.35 -3.68 28.14
CA PHE A 274 20.30 -2.56 29.07
C PHE A 274 19.08 -2.60 29.99
N GLU A 275 19.26 -2.18 31.24
CA GLU A 275 18.17 -2.06 32.22
C GLU A 275 17.23 -0.88 31.91
N MET A 276 15.93 -1.11 32.12
CA MET A 276 14.86 -0.11 32.14
C MET A 276 14.11 -0.18 33.47
N PRO A 277 13.74 0.95 34.10
CA PRO A 277 12.89 0.92 35.30
C PRO A 277 11.47 0.44 34.95
N LEU A 278 10.83 -0.24 35.89
CA LEU A 278 9.42 -0.63 35.79
C LEU A 278 8.50 0.56 36.06
N THR A 279 7.35 0.58 35.38
CA THR A 279 6.34 1.65 35.52
C THR A 279 5.57 1.53 36.84
N SER A 280 5.52 0.34 37.44
CA SER A 280 4.87 0.07 38.73
C SER A 280 5.74 0.42 39.94
N ASP A 281 7.07 0.33 39.79
CA ASP A 281 8.06 0.61 40.83
C ASP A 281 9.39 1.01 40.15
N PRO A 282 9.78 2.29 40.15
CA PRO A 282 11.00 2.76 39.50
C PRO A 282 12.31 2.23 40.09
N GLU A 283 12.31 1.69 41.31
CA GLU A 283 13.50 1.08 41.93
C GLU A 283 13.77 -0.34 41.40
N LEU A 284 12.76 -0.97 40.76
CA LEU A 284 12.90 -2.27 40.10
C LEU A 284 13.20 -2.09 38.60
N THR A 285 14.13 -2.89 38.06
CA THR A 285 14.47 -2.87 36.63
C THR A 285 14.11 -4.16 35.90
N VAL A 286 13.98 -4.04 34.58
CA VAL A 286 13.91 -5.16 33.64
C VAL A 286 14.98 -5.00 32.55
N THR A 287 15.68 -6.10 32.27
CA THR A 287 16.68 -6.18 31.21
C THR A 287 16.03 -6.19 29.84
N ILE A 288 16.33 -5.18 29.02
CA ILE A 288 15.98 -5.15 27.60
C ILE A 288 17.12 -5.81 26.81
N SER A 289 16.95 -7.10 26.50
CA SER A 289 17.86 -7.86 25.64
C SER A 289 17.91 -7.28 24.22
N PRO A 290 19.06 -7.39 23.51
CA PRO A 290 19.11 -7.06 22.09
C PRO A 290 18.22 -8.00 21.26
N PRO A 291 17.81 -7.59 20.05
CA PRO A 291 17.08 -8.43 19.09
C PRO A 291 17.90 -9.67 18.70
N LEU A 292 17.25 -10.84 18.63
CA LEU A 292 17.91 -12.13 18.40
C LEU A 292 17.31 -12.93 17.24
N ALA A 293 16.01 -12.75 16.95
CA ALA A 293 15.30 -13.59 15.98
C ALA A 293 15.98 -13.62 14.60
N HIS A 294 16.07 -14.82 14.03
CA HIS A 294 16.59 -15.17 12.69
C HIS A 294 18.06 -14.88 12.41
N THR A 295 18.57 -13.68 12.73
CA THR A 295 19.93 -13.24 12.38
C THR A 295 20.86 -12.96 13.58
N GLY A 296 20.39 -13.22 14.81
CA GLY A 296 21.18 -13.00 16.03
C GLY A 296 21.37 -11.51 16.40
N PRO A 297 22.21 -11.21 17.41
CA PRO A 297 22.41 -9.86 17.93
C PRO A 297 23.06 -8.95 16.89
N GLY A 298 22.27 -8.01 16.34
CA GLY A 298 22.71 -7.06 15.31
C GLY A 298 22.32 -5.61 15.66
N PRO A 299 23.09 -4.61 15.19
CA PRO A 299 22.82 -3.21 15.52
C PRO A 299 21.54 -2.71 14.86
N VAL A 300 20.65 -2.09 15.63
CA VAL A 300 19.41 -1.50 15.11
C VAL A 300 19.70 -0.11 14.55
N LEU A 301 19.24 0.16 13.34
CA LEU A 301 19.43 1.46 12.70
C LEU A 301 18.26 2.40 13.03
N VAL A 302 18.57 3.66 13.33
CA VAL A 302 17.56 4.69 13.60
C VAL A 302 17.98 6.05 13.05
N ARG A 303 17.06 6.79 12.41
CA ARG A 303 17.31 8.13 11.87
C ARG A 303 16.72 9.20 12.76
N LEU A 304 17.59 9.99 13.39
CA LEU A 304 17.19 11.17 14.16
C LEU A 304 17.00 12.37 13.20
N ILE A 305 15.80 12.94 13.22
CA ILE A 305 15.41 14.14 12.46
C ILE A 305 15.01 15.23 13.47
N SER A 306 15.49 16.46 13.29
CA SER A 306 15.05 17.63 14.07
C SER A 306 15.20 18.91 13.27
N TYR A 307 14.13 19.71 13.23
CA TYR A 307 14.11 20.96 12.49
C TYR A 307 15.16 21.95 13.01
N ASP A 308 15.19 22.19 14.31
CA ASP A 308 16.27 22.92 15.00
C ASP A 308 17.28 21.95 15.63
N LEU A 309 18.52 22.43 15.83
CA LEU A 309 19.52 21.72 16.61
C LEU A 309 19.20 21.90 18.11
N ARG A 310 18.90 20.80 18.81
CA ARG A 310 18.57 20.83 20.23
C ARG A 310 19.76 20.45 21.12
N GLU A 311 19.67 20.83 22.39
CA GLU A 311 20.59 20.42 23.45
C GLU A 311 20.80 18.90 23.45
N GLY A 312 22.05 18.44 23.55
CA GLY A 312 22.41 17.01 23.49
C GLY A 312 22.66 16.45 22.08
N GLN A 313 22.09 17.05 21.03
CA GLN A 313 22.19 16.55 19.65
C GLN A 313 23.53 16.84 18.96
N ASP A 314 24.41 17.62 19.57
CA ASP A 314 25.80 17.85 19.17
C ASP A 314 26.82 17.18 20.11
N SER A 315 26.35 16.36 21.06
CA SER A 315 27.20 15.64 22.00
C SER A 315 28.17 14.68 21.31
N LYS A 316 29.35 14.47 21.93
CA LYS A 316 30.30 13.42 21.52
C LYS A 316 29.70 12.03 21.61
N GLU A 317 28.83 11.82 22.59
CA GLU A 317 28.12 10.56 22.83
C GLU A 317 27.17 10.23 21.68
N LEU A 318 26.24 11.13 21.33
CA LEU A 318 25.38 10.91 20.15
C LEU A 318 26.22 10.74 18.88
N SER A 319 27.30 11.52 18.74
CA SER A 319 28.22 11.44 17.60
C SER A 319 28.93 10.08 17.47
N SER A 320 29.06 9.30 18.55
CA SER A 320 29.63 7.94 18.52
C SER A 320 28.73 6.91 17.82
N PHE A 321 27.41 7.13 17.81
CA PHE A 321 26.45 6.25 17.14
C PHE A 321 26.25 6.60 15.66
N VAL A 322 26.73 7.76 15.19
CA VAL A 322 26.46 8.25 13.82
C VAL A 322 27.20 7.43 12.77
N ARG A 323 26.47 6.87 11.80
CA ARG A 323 27.07 6.24 10.61
C ARG A 323 27.47 7.31 9.58
N SER A 324 28.62 7.12 8.94
CA SER A 324 29.15 8.07 7.94
C SER A 324 28.44 7.92 6.59
N GLU A 325 27.27 8.53 6.43
CA GLU A 325 26.56 8.63 5.15
C GLU A 325 27.30 9.59 4.18
N GLY A 326 28.32 9.07 3.48
CA GLY A 326 28.99 9.76 2.37
C GLY A 326 30.18 10.66 2.77
N PRO A 327 30.72 11.44 1.80
CA PRO A 327 31.86 12.32 2.04
C PRO A 327 31.48 13.48 2.96
N ARG A 328 32.37 13.77 3.94
CA ARG A 328 32.16 14.83 4.93
C ARG A 328 32.05 16.20 4.26
N SER A 329 30.83 16.70 4.07
CA SER A 329 30.61 18.12 3.79
C SER A 329 31.11 18.94 4.98
N LEU A 330 32.25 19.60 4.78
CA LEU A 330 32.81 20.60 5.69
C LEU A 330 31.93 21.86 5.68
N GLU A 331 30.74 21.75 6.26
CA GLU A 331 29.89 22.88 6.59
C GLU A 331 30.54 23.71 7.71
N LEU A 332 31.52 24.54 7.35
CA LEU A 332 31.88 25.72 8.13
C LEU A 332 30.69 26.70 8.11
N ARG A 333 29.67 26.38 8.91
CA ARG A 333 28.62 27.31 9.30
C ARG A 333 28.85 27.73 10.75
N LEU A 334 28.51 28.98 11.03
CA LEU A 334 28.40 29.52 12.39
C LEU A 334 27.59 28.55 13.25
N ARG A 335 28.04 28.28 14.48
CA ARG A 335 27.32 27.38 15.41
C ARG A 335 25.85 27.83 15.51
N PRO A 336 24.87 27.00 15.13
CA PRO A 336 23.47 27.34 15.31
C PRO A 336 23.19 27.64 16.78
N GLN A 337 22.34 28.63 17.07
CA GLN A 337 21.85 28.82 18.42
C GLN A 337 21.09 27.55 18.84
N GLN A 338 21.61 26.85 19.84
CA GLN A 338 21.07 25.57 20.27
C GLN A 338 19.74 25.78 20.99
N ALA A 339 18.69 25.13 20.51
CA ALA A 339 17.38 25.18 21.14
C ALA A 339 17.37 24.27 22.38
N PRO A 340 16.55 24.57 23.41
CA PRO A 340 16.38 23.67 24.55
C PRO A 340 15.81 22.31 24.11
N ARG A 341 15.92 21.30 24.97
CA ARG A 341 15.26 20.01 24.75
C ARG A 341 13.74 20.20 24.62
N SER A 342 13.08 19.44 23.74
CA SER A 342 11.62 19.46 23.64
C SER A 342 10.97 18.71 24.82
N ARG A 343 9.73 19.04 25.18
CA ARG A 343 8.88 18.20 26.04
C ARG A 343 8.49 16.89 25.33
N ALA A 344 8.44 16.93 24.00
CA ALA A 344 8.01 15.84 23.14
C ALA A 344 9.17 15.00 22.58
N LEU A 345 8.90 13.73 22.29
CA LEU A 345 9.62 12.89 21.34
C LEU A 345 8.59 12.16 20.46
N VAL A 346 8.81 12.10 19.16
CA VAL A 346 8.05 11.21 18.26
C VAL A 346 8.96 10.05 17.86
N VAL A 347 8.57 8.82 18.19
CA VAL A 347 9.23 7.61 17.68
C VAL A 347 8.43 7.15 16.48
N HIS A 348 9.06 7.11 15.31
CA HIS A 348 8.42 6.78 14.04
C HIS A 348 8.78 5.35 13.59
N ILE A 349 7.80 4.60 13.11
CA ILE A 349 8.00 3.28 12.49
C ILE A 349 7.36 3.30 11.10
N HIS A 350 8.13 2.95 10.08
CA HIS A 350 7.72 3.14 8.69
C HIS A 350 6.87 2.01 8.10
N GLY A 351 6.03 2.34 7.11
CA GLY A 351 5.35 1.40 6.23
C GLY A 351 6.30 0.62 5.30
N GLY A 352 5.74 -0.01 4.26
CA GLY A 352 6.47 -0.87 3.31
C GLY A 352 6.18 -2.37 3.44
N GLY A 353 5.03 -2.75 4.01
CA GLY A 353 4.54 -4.13 4.03
C GLY A 353 5.45 -5.13 4.76
N PHE A 354 6.27 -4.66 5.71
CA PHE A 354 7.34 -5.40 6.38
C PHE A 354 8.49 -5.93 5.48
N VAL A 355 8.48 -5.62 4.17
CA VAL A 355 9.41 -6.19 3.17
C VAL A 355 10.27 -5.15 2.44
N ALA A 356 9.89 -3.87 2.45
CA ALA A 356 10.55 -2.81 1.70
C ALA A 356 10.53 -1.45 2.45
N GLN A 357 11.13 -0.44 1.81
CA GLN A 357 11.24 0.94 2.30
C GLN A 357 12.15 1.14 3.53
N THR A 358 12.46 2.40 3.81
CA THR A 358 13.31 2.86 4.92
C THR A 358 12.82 4.18 5.53
N SER A 359 13.39 4.59 6.66
CA SER A 359 13.33 5.95 7.22
C SER A 359 13.70 7.04 6.20
N LYS A 360 14.55 6.71 5.21
CA LYS A 360 15.00 7.65 4.18
C LYS A 360 13.91 7.95 3.15
N SER A 361 13.10 6.95 2.76
CA SER A 361 11.93 7.19 1.89
C SER A 361 10.84 8.04 2.55
N HIS A 362 10.66 7.91 3.87
CA HIS A 362 9.65 8.65 4.64
C HIS A 362 10.15 10.03 5.12
N GLU A 363 11.47 10.26 5.06
CA GLU A 363 12.13 11.53 5.43
C GLU A 363 11.44 12.81 4.90
N PRO A 364 10.91 12.88 3.65
CA PRO A 364 10.36 14.13 3.11
C PRO A 364 9.18 14.71 3.90
N TYR A 365 8.25 13.89 4.40
CA TYR A 365 7.15 14.37 5.25
C TYR A 365 7.56 14.47 6.72
N LEU A 366 8.44 13.58 7.20
CA LEU A 366 8.97 13.65 8.57
C LEU A 366 9.73 14.96 8.84
N LYS A 367 10.41 15.54 7.84
CA LYS A 367 10.99 16.88 7.94
C LYS A 367 9.93 17.99 8.10
N SER A 368 8.78 17.88 7.44
CA SER A 368 7.64 18.79 7.68
C SER A 368 7.11 18.61 9.11
N TRP A 369 6.89 17.37 9.55
CA TRP A 369 6.39 17.07 10.89
C TRP A 369 7.35 17.58 11.98
N ALA A 370 8.66 17.43 11.83
CA ALA A 370 9.65 17.92 12.80
C ALA A 370 9.64 19.46 12.94
N GLN A 371 9.34 20.18 11.85
CA GLN A 371 9.12 21.63 11.86
C GLN A 371 7.77 22.00 12.50
N GLU A 372 6.71 21.32 12.07
CA GLU A 372 5.32 21.56 12.43
C GLU A 372 4.93 21.20 13.87
N LEU A 373 5.65 20.27 14.48
CA LEU A 373 5.48 19.81 15.86
C LEU A 373 6.47 20.48 16.82
N GLY A 374 7.55 21.07 16.31
CA GLY A 374 8.67 21.52 17.14
C GLY A 374 9.33 20.39 17.94
N ALA A 375 9.24 19.14 17.48
CA ALA A 375 9.68 17.96 18.21
C ALA A 375 10.79 17.20 17.46
N PRO A 376 11.75 16.57 18.16
CA PRO A 376 12.62 15.58 17.55
C PRO A 376 11.80 14.35 17.13
N ILE A 377 12.17 13.76 15.99
CA ILE A 377 11.60 12.51 15.47
C ILE A 377 12.73 11.49 15.34
N LEU A 378 12.54 10.30 15.92
CA LEU A 378 13.42 9.15 15.76
C LEU A 378 12.72 8.09 14.91
N SER A 379 13.06 7.97 13.63
CA SER A 379 12.50 6.91 12.77
C SER A 379 13.34 5.65 12.86
N ILE A 380 12.72 4.50 13.12
CA ILE A 380 13.39 3.21 13.24
C ILE A 380 13.50 2.57 11.84
N ASP A 381 14.70 2.13 11.48
CA ASP A 381 15.00 1.33 10.29
C ASP A 381 15.12 -0.14 10.73
N TYR A 382 14.01 -0.88 10.63
CA TYR A 382 13.92 -2.27 11.06
C TYR A 382 14.25 -3.25 9.92
N SER A 383 14.70 -4.45 10.29
CA SER A 383 15.04 -5.52 9.35
C SER A 383 13.79 -6.06 8.66
N LEU A 384 13.90 -6.30 7.36
CA LEU A 384 12.78 -6.58 6.46
C LEU A 384 12.70 -8.07 6.09
N ALA A 385 11.48 -8.57 5.93
CA ALA A 385 11.20 -9.87 5.35
C ALA A 385 11.49 -9.90 3.82
N PRO A 386 11.66 -11.10 3.22
CA PRO A 386 11.71 -12.43 3.83
C PRO A 386 12.97 -12.74 4.65
N GLU A 387 14.03 -11.95 4.58
CA GLU A 387 15.32 -12.23 5.23
C GLU A 387 15.28 -12.07 6.76
N ALA A 388 14.36 -11.24 7.27
CA ALA A 388 14.10 -11.05 8.69
C ALA A 388 12.57 -11.09 8.98
N PRO A 389 11.96 -12.29 9.00
CA PRO A 389 10.53 -12.44 9.24
C PRO A 389 10.15 -12.18 10.71
N PHE A 390 8.86 -12.25 11.03
CA PHE A 390 8.36 -12.14 12.40
C PHE A 390 9.09 -13.12 13.35
N PRO A 391 9.46 -12.72 14.59
CA PRO A 391 9.18 -11.45 15.25
C PRO A 391 10.27 -10.37 15.09
N ARG A 392 11.24 -10.50 14.17
CA ARG A 392 12.46 -9.69 14.17
C ARG A 392 12.22 -8.18 14.13
N ALA A 393 11.38 -7.70 13.22
CA ALA A 393 11.02 -6.27 13.15
C ALA A 393 10.42 -5.73 14.48
N LEU A 394 9.62 -6.55 15.19
CA LEU A 394 9.04 -6.17 16.48
C LEU A 394 10.08 -6.16 17.60
N GLU A 395 11.05 -7.07 17.60
CA GLU A 395 12.18 -7.01 18.54
C GLU A 395 13.01 -5.73 18.35
N GLU A 396 13.33 -5.39 17.10
CA GLU A 396 14.13 -4.21 16.77
C GLU A 396 13.39 -2.91 17.07
N CYS A 397 12.10 -2.81 16.74
CA CYS A 397 11.30 -1.63 17.08
C CYS A 397 11.08 -1.48 18.60
N PHE A 398 10.89 -2.57 19.35
CA PHE A 398 10.78 -2.52 20.81
C PHE A 398 12.11 -2.13 21.48
N TYR A 399 13.22 -2.73 21.04
CA TYR A 399 14.55 -2.40 21.52
C TYR A 399 14.91 -0.92 21.28
N ALA A 400 14.69 -0.43 20.06
CA ALA A 400 14.93 0.97 19.71
C ALA A 400 13.98 1.95 20.44
N TYR A 401 12.72 1.56 20.67
CA TYR A 401 11.79 2.34 21.50
C TYR A 401 12.31 2.47 22.95
N CYS A 402 12.63 1.36 23.62
CA CYS A 402 13.18 1.38 24.98
C CYS A 402 14.50 2.16 25.07
N TRP A 403 15.37 2.02 24.06
CA TRP A 403 16.61 2.80 23.98
C TRP A 403 16.31 4.30 23.85
N ALA A 404 15.31 4.67 23.04
CA ALA A 404 14.90 6.07 22.86
C ALA A 404 14.31 6.68 24.13
N VAL A 405 13.48 5.93 24.88
CA VAL A 405 12.98 6.34 26.21
C VAL A 405 14.17 6.63 27.14
N LYS A 406 15.14 5.70 27.22
CA LYS A 406 16.32 5.84 28.09
C LYS A 406 17.24 7.01 27.71
N HIS A 407 17.37 7.30 26.41
CA HIS A 407 18.32 8.29 25.89
C HIS A 407 17.66 9.57 25.33
N CYS A 408 16.44 9.91 25.78
CA CYS A 408 15.70 11.10 25.34
C CYS A 408 16.55 12.39 25.34
N ALA A 409 17.43 12.55 26.34
CA ALA A 409 18.38 13.66 26.44
C ALA A 409 19.30 13.81 25.21
N LEU A 410 19.88 12.71 24.72
CA LEU A 410 20.74 12.70 23.52
C LEU A 410 19.94 13.02 22.26
N LEU A 411 18.66 12.63 22.24
CA LEU A 411 17.73 12.87 21.14
C LEU A 411 17.18 14.31 21.11
N GLY A 412 17.58 15.18 22.04
CA GLY A 412 17.07 16.55 22.12
C GLY A 412 15.68 16.66 22.74
N SER A 413 15.31 15.69 23.57
CA SER A 413 14.04 15.65 24.31
C SER A 413 14.27 15.52 25.82
N THR A 414 13.26 15.88 26.59
CA THR A 414 13.13 15.52 28.01
C THR A 414 12.43 14.18 28.19
N GLY A 415 11.75 13.66 27.16
CA GLY A 415 10.94 12.45 27.24
C GLY A 415 9.65 12.61 28.03
N GLU A 416 9.20 13.83 28.32
CA GLU A 416 7.96 14.06 29.08
C GLU A 416 6.74 13.50 28.36
N ARG A 417 6.62 13.74 27.05
CA ARG A 417 5.60 13.14 26.18
C ARG A 417 6.24 12.36 25.04
N ILE A 418 5.86 11.10 24.87
CA ILE A 418 6.36 10.22 23.81
C ILE A 418 5.18 9.73 22.96
N CYS A 419 5.19 10.07 21.67
CA CYS A 419 4.22 9.57 20.70
C CYS A 419 4.87 8.45 19.87
N LEU A 420 4.22 7.29 19.76
CA LEU A 420 4.50 6.37 18.64
C LEU A 420 3.71 6.84 17.42
N ALA A 421 4.37 6.93 16.27
CA ALA A 421 3.75 7.31 15.01
C ALA A 421 4.16 6.33 13.90
N GLY A 422 3.23 5.91 13.07
CA GLY A 422 3.57 5.01 11.96
C GLY A 422 2.46 4.83 10.96
N ASP A 423 2.79 4.26 9.82
CA ASP A 423 1.86 4.09 8.71
C ASP A 423 1.88 2.66 8.16
N SER A 424 0.74 2.15 7.68
CA SER A 424 0.64 0.79 7.13
C SER A 424 1.16 -0.28 8.10
N ALA A 425 2.19 -1.04 7.69
CA ALA A 425 2.95 -1.98 8.52
C ALA A 425 3.64 -1.34 9.74
N GLY A 426 4.14 -0.10 9.62
CA GLY A 426 4.66 0.66 10.75
C GLY A 426 3.59 1.04 11.76
N GLY A 427 2.35 1.28 11.28
CA GLY A 427 1.17 1.46 12.12
C GLY A 427 0.81 0.21 12.93
N ASN A 428 0.97 -0.99 12.35
CA ASN A 428 0.87 -2.26 13.09
C ASN A 428 1.93 -2.34 14.19
N LEU A 429 3.19 -2.08 13.84
CA LEU A 429 4.31 -2.11 14.79
C LEU A 429 4.14 -1.10 15.94
N CYS A 430 3.50 0.06 15.73
CA CYS A 430 3.18 0.99 16.80
C CYS A 430 2.26 0.37 17.87
N PHE A 431 1.26 -0.43 17.47
CA PHE A 431 0.41 -1.15 18.41
C PHE A 431 1.17 -2.28 19.08
N THR A 432 1.88 -3.12 18.31
CA THR A 432 2.50 -4.35 18.85
C THR A 432 3.73 -4.06 19.71
N VAL A 433 4.47 -2.96 19.46
CA VAL A 433 5.48 -2.43 20.38
C VAL A 433 4.85 -1.90 21.68
N SER A 434 3.71 -1.23 21.62
CA SER A 434 3.02 -0.73 22.82
C SER A 434 2.50 -1.87 23.70
N LEU A 435 1.92 -2.90 23.08
CA LEU A 435 1.52 -4.15 23.75
C LEU A 435 2.73 -4.85 24.40
N ARG A 436 3.89 -4.85 23.73
CA ARG A 436 5.14 -5.43 24.27
C ARG A 436 5.72 -4.59 25.41
N ALA A 437 5.65 -3.26 25.34
CA ALA A 437 6.06 -2.36 26.42
C ALA A 437 5.24 -2.61 27.70
N ALA A 438 3.92 -2.68 27.57
CA ALA A 438 3.04 -3.04 28.68
C ALA A 438 3.35 -4.43 29.26
N ALA A 439 3.59 -5.45 28.41
CA ALA A 439 3.93 -6.80 28.84
C ALA A 439 5.29 -6.90 29.55
N TYR A 440 6.25 -6.02 29.24
CA TYR A 440 7.52 -5.88 29.95
C TYR A 440 7.44 -4.95 31.18
N GLY A 441 6.28 -4.32 31.46
CA GLY A 441 6.12 -3.35 32.53
C GLY A 441 6.85 -2.01 32.33
N VAL A 442 7.52 -1.81 31.20
CA VAL A 442 8.22 -0.55 30.87
C VAL A 442 7.24 0.50 30.36
N ARG A 443 7.65 1.78 30.43
CA ARG A 443 6.81 2.92 30.03
C ARG A 443 6.23 2.75 28.62
N VAL A 444 4.91 2.60 28.54
CA VAL A 444 4.13 2.77 27.31
C VAL A 444 4.17 4.24 26.83
N PRO A 445 4.03 4.51 25.52
CA PRO A 445 3.99 5.89 25.03
C PRO A 445 2.70 6.59 25.48
N ASP A 446 2.70 7.92 25.49
CA ASP A 446 1.55 8.75 25.88
C ASP A 446 0.39 8.69 24.87
N GLY A 447 0.64 8.15 23.67
CA GLY A 447 -0.36 7.89 22.64
C GLY A 447 0.24 7.35 21.35
N ILE A 448 -0.64 6.85 20.48
CA ILE A 448 -0.30 6.28 19.17
C ILE A 448 -1.02 7.07 18.07
N MET A 449 -0.31 7.46 17.02
CA MET A 449 -0.89 7.93 15.76
C MET A 449 -0.58 6.93 14.64
N ALA A 450 -1.62 6.28 14.11
CA ALA A 450 -1.50 5.25 13.09
C ALA A 450 -2.22 5.67 11.79
N ALA A 451 -1.49 5.86 10.71
CA ALA A 451 -2.06 6.12 9.39
C ALA A 451 -2.31 4.79 8.65
N TYR A 452 -3.55 4.58 8.19
CA TYR A 452 -3.99 3.39 7.42
C TYR A 452 -3.38 2.04 7.90
N PRO A 453 -3.46 1.69 9.20
CA PRO A 453 -2.72 0.56 9.76
C PRO A 453 -3.28 -0.81 9.36
N ALA A 454 -2.38 -1.77 9.12
CA ALA A 454 -2.74 -3.16 8.87
C ALA A 454 -2.96 -3.92 10.19
N THR A 455 -4.14 -3.83 10.81
CA THR A 455 -4.39 -4.41 12.14
C THR A 455 -4.80 -5.90 12.14
N MET A 456 -5.15 -6.49 11.00
CA MET A 456 -5.43 -7.92 10.84
C MET A 456 -4.73 -8.51 9.61
N LEU A 457 -3.62 -9.22 9.83
CA LEU A 457 -2.87 -9.88 8.75
C LEU A 457 -3.50 -11.23 8.32
N GLN A 458 -4.54 -11.72 9.00
CA GLN A 458 -5.28 -12.90 8.58
C GLN A 458 -6.02 -12.67 7.25
N SER A 459 -5.90 -13.64 6.33
CA SER A 459 -6.59 -13.66 5.03
C SER A 459 -8.09 -13.98 5.17
N THR A 460 -8.86 -13.04 5.69
CA THR A 460 -10.33 -13.07 5.71
C THR A 460 -10.93 -11.98 4.80
N ALA A 461 -12.15 -12.22 4.32
CA ALA A 461 -12.88 -11.31 3.45
C ALA A 461 -13.59 -10.20 4.25
N SER A 462 -13.59 -8.99 3.68
CA SER A 462 -14.39 -7.85 4.15
C SER A 462 -14.82 -6.99 2.96
N PRO A 463 -15.85 -6.12 3.10
CA PRO A 463 -16.27 -5.19 2.07
C PRO A 463 -15.15 -4.28 1.54
N SER A 464 -14.26 -3.75 2.38
CA SER A 464 -13.13 -2.92 1.94
C SER A 464 -12.10 -3.75 1.18
N ARG A 465 -11.82 -4.98 1.63
CA ARG A 465 -10.85 -5.89 1.00
C ARG A 465 -11.26 -6.28 -0.43
N LEU A 466 -12.54 -6.17 -0.81
CA LEU A 466 -13.00 -6.31 -2.20
C LEU A 466 -12.48 -5.20 -3.15
N LEU A 467 -11.98 -4.08 -2.63
CA LEU A 467 -11.31 -3.03 -3.42
C LEU A 467 -9.91 -3.44 -3.90
N SER A 468 -9.30 -4.47 -3.30
CA SER A 468 -8.00 -5.01 -3.72
C SER A 468 -8.02 -5.65 -5.13
N LEU A 469 -9.19 -5.71 -5.79
CA LEU A 469 -9.32 -6.04 -7.20
C LEU A 469 -8.85 -4.90 -8.12
N MET A 470 -8.91 -3.65 -7.64
CA MET A 470 -8.70 -2.42 -8.41
C MET A 470 -7.76 -1.40 -7.74
N ASP A 471 -7.14 -1.76 -6.62
CA ASP A 471 -6.16 -0.91 -5.94
C ASP A 471 -4.77 -1.05 -6.60
N PRO A 472 -4.16 0.04 -7.08
CA PRO A 472 -2.89 0.01 -7.78
C PRO A 472 -1.65 -0.08 -6.87
N LEU A 473 -1.82 -0.02 -5.54
CA LEU A 473 -0.76 -0.08 -4.54
C LEU A 473 -0.86 -1.36 -3.67
N LEU A 474 -2.10 -1.75 -3.30
CA LEU A 474 -2.41 -2.94 -2.49
C LEU A 474 -3.35 -3.95 -3.20
N PRO A 475 -2.99 -4.48 -4.38
CA PRO A 475 -3.73 -5.61 -4.95
C PRO A 475 -3.55 -6.87 -4.09
N LEU A 476 -4.55 -7.76 -4.05
CA LEU A 476 -4.59 -8.87 -3.08
C LEU A 476 -3.35 -9.78 -3.10
N SER A 477 -2.75 -10.00 -4.28
CA SER A 477 -1.55 -10.82 -4.41
C SER A 477 -0.30 -10.19 -3.78
N VAL A 478 -0.22 -8.85 -3.71
CA VAL A 478 0.84 -8.13 -3.00
C VAL A 478 0.64 -8.26 -1.50
N LEU A 479 -0.58 -7.99 -1.01
CA LEU A 479 -0.93 -8.17 0.40
C LEU A 479 -0.62 -9.58 0.89
N SER A 480 -1.02 -10.60 0.13
CA SER A 480 -0.74 -12.01 0.46
C SER A 480 0.76 -12.30 0.50
N LYS A 481 1.56 -11.78 -0.45
CA LYS A 481 3.01 -12.04 -0.50
C LYS A 481 3.77 -11.33 0.63
N CYS A 482 3.36 -10.11 1.00
CA CYS A 482 3.87 -9.42 2.18
C CYS A 482 3.55 -10.18 3.47
N VAL A 483 2.32 -10.68 3.64
CA VAL A 483 1.92 -11.47 4.81
C VAL A 483 2.66 -12.80 4.87
N SER A 484 2.77 -13.55 3.77
CA SER A 484 3.52 -14.82 3.73
C SER A 484 5.00 -14.63 4.08
N ALA A 485 5.66 -13.63 3.49
CA ALA A 485 7.05 -13.32 3.79
C ALA A 485 7.24 -12.89 5.26
N TYR A 486 6.38 -12.02 5.80
CA TYR A 486 6.47 -11.61 7.20
C TYR A 486 6.14 -12.74 8.19
N ALA A 487 5.26 -13.68 7.81
CA ALA A 487 4.97 -14.88 8.58
C ALA A 487 6.09 -15.93 8.58
N GLY A 488 7.13 -15.77 7.74
CA GLY A 488 8.18 -16.77 7.57
C GLY A 488 7.69 -18.05 6.91
N ALA A 489 6.63 -17.99 6.10
CA ALA A 489 6.20 -19.11 5.27
C ALA A 489 7.19 -19.31 4.11
N GLU A 490 7.46 -20.58 3.76
CA GLU A 490 8.32 -20.94 2.63
C GLU A 490 7.90 -20.19 1.36
N THR A 491 8.80 -19.38 0.82
CA THR A 491 8.71 -18.92 -0.56
C THR A 491 8.88 -20.12 -1.48
N GLU A 492 8.09 -20.22 -2.55
CA GLU A 492 8.25 -21.31 -3.52
C GLU A 492 9.66 -21.26 -4.13
N ASP A 493 10.53 -22.19 -3.72
CA ASP A 493 11.91 -22.28 -4.19
C ASP A 493 11.97 -22.61 -5.68
N HIS A 494 11.96 -21.57 -6.51
CA HIS A 494 12.61 -21.62 -7.81
C HIS A 494 14.13 -21.62 -7.56
N PRO A 495 14.88 -22.69 -7.88
CA PRO A 495 16.31 -22.87 -7.55
C PRO A 495 17.26 -21.98 -8.37
N ASP A 496 16.75 -20.85 -8.84
CA ASP A 496 17.34 -19.85 -9.72
C ASP A 496 17.13 -18.43 -9.14
N SER A 497 16.59 -18.31 -7.91
CA SER A 497 16.26 -17.04 -7.24
C SER A 497 17.43 -16.46 -6.44
N ASP A 498 18.06 -17.26 -5.58
CA ASP A 498 19.06 -16.79 -4.61
C ASP A 498 20.32 -16.20 -5.26
N GLN A 499 20.78 -16.80 -6.37
CA GLN A 499 21.89 -16.26 -7.15
C GLN A 499 21.53 -14.90 -7.79
N LYS A 500 20.25 -14.66 -8.12
CA LYS A 500 19.78 -13.37 -8.65
C LYS A 500 19.68 -12.32 -7.55
N ALA A 501 19.18 -12.68 -6.37
CA ALA A 501 19.11 -11.77 -5.22
C ALA A 501 20.50 -11.22 -4.84
N LEU A 502 21.49 -12.11 -4.70
CA LEU A 502 22.88 -11.74 -4.40
C LEU A 502 23.51 -10.85 -5.49
N GLY A 503 23.27 -11.16 -6.76
CA GLY A 503 23.74 -10.34 -7.89
C GLY A 503 23.16 -8.92 -7.88
N VAL A 504 21.87 -8.76 -7.61
CA VAL A 504 21.20 -7.45 -7.55
C VAL A 504 21.70 -6.62 -6.37
N MET A 505 21.81 -7.20 -5.17
CA MET A 505 22.27 -6.47 -3.98
C MET A 505 23.74 -6.02 -4.10
N GLY A 506 24.61 -6.84 -4.70
CA GLY A 506 26.03 -6.53 -4.87
C GLY A 506 26.33 -5.36 -5.82
N LEU A 507 25.47 -5.11 -6.82
CA LEU A 507 25.62 -4.01 -7.78
C LEU A 507 25.03 -2.69 -7.25
N VAL A 508 23.85 -2.73 -6.62
CA VAL A 508 23.14 -1.51 -6.15
C VAL A 508 23.96 -0.70 -5.15
N GLN A 509 24.79 -1.36 -4.32
CA GLN A 509 25.67 -0.69 -3.35
C GLN A 509 26.96 -0.07 -3.94
N ARG A 510 27.37 -0.43 -5.17
CA ARG A 510 28.65 0.01 -5.74
C ARG A 510 28.50 1.08 -6.83
N ASP A 511 27.57 0.93 -7.76
CA ASP A 511 27.47 1.84 -8.92
C ASP A 511 26.63 3.11 -8.68
N THR A 512 25.97 3.20 -7.52
CA THR A 512 25.15 4.36 -7.11
C THR A 512 25.94 5.69 -7.11
N ALA A 513 27.26 5.66 -6.91
CA ALA A 513 28.09 6.87 -6.85
C ALA A 513 28.40 7.50 -8.22
N LEU A 514 28.47 6.69 -9.29
CA LEU A 514 28.83 7.18 -10.63
C LEU A 514 27.59 7.59 -11.44
N LEU A 515 26.52 6.80 -11.38
CA LEU A 515 25.27 7.00 -12.12
C LEU A 515 24.58 8.34 -11.79
N LEU A 516 24.82 8.89 -10.59
CA LEU A 516 24.35 10.22 -10.15
C LEU A 516 24.90 11.38 -10.98
N ARG A 517 26.00 11.21 -11.72
CA ARG A 517 26.65 12.32 -12.44
C ARG A 517 25.98 12.62 -13.78
N ASP A 518 25.69 11.60 -14.56
CA ASP A 518 25.31 11.76 -15.97
C ASP A 518 23.80 11.95 -16.16
N LEU A 519 22.98 11.39 -15.25
CA LEU A 519 21.52 11.50 -15.30
C LEU A 519 21.00 12.94 -15.10
N ARG A 520 21.84 13.83 -14.55
CA ARG A 520 21.60 15.29 -14.46
C ARG A 520 21.38 15.98 -15.82
N LEU A 521 21.80 15.38 -16.92
CA LEU A 521 21.72 15.98 -18.26
C LEU A 521 20.57 15.42 -19.11
N GLY A 522 20.06 14.21 -18.82
CA GLY A 522 19.08 13.52 -19.67
C GLY A 522 17.60 13.74 -19.34
N ALA A 523 17.26 14.11 -18.10
CA ALA A 523 15.87 14.08 -17.62
C ALA A 523 14.99 15.31 -17.96
N SER A 524 15.52 16.28 -18.71
CA SER A 524 14.94 17.63 -18.85
C SER A 524 13.58 17.70 -19.56
N SER A 525 13.37 16.90 -20.62
CA SER A 525 12.18 17.03 -21.48
C SER A 525 10.87 16.68 -20.76
N TRP A 526 10.82 15.51 -20.09
CA TRP A 526 9.59 15.04 -19.43
C TRP A 526 9.31 15.78 -18.11
N LEU A 527 10.35 16.09 -17.32
CA LEU A 527 10.19 16.85 -16.07
C LEU A 527 9.69 18.27 -16.30
N ASN A 528 10.08 18.93 -17.39
CA ASN A 528 9.55 20.27 -17.71
C ASN A 528 8.02 20.25 -17.93
N SER A 529 7.48 19.23 -18.60
CA SER A 529 6.03 19.07 -18.77
C SER A 529 5.29 18.86 -17.44
N PHE A 530 5.96 18.28 -16.44
CA PHE A 530 5.42 18.16 -15.07
C PHE A 530 5.52 19.48 -14.28
N LEU A 531 6.58 20.27 -14.49
CA LEU A 531 6.82 21.55 -13.81
C LEU A 531 5.93 22.69 -14.33
N GLU A 532 5.62 22.73 -15.63
CA GLU A 532 4.73 23.75 -16.21
C GLU A 532 3.31 23.73 -15.60
N LEU A 533 2.84 22.56 -15.14
CA LEU A 533 1.56 22.40 -14.43
C LEU A 533 1.57 22.96 -12.99
N GLY A 534 2.75 23.20 -12.39
CA GLY A 534 2.88 23.83 -11.07
C GLY A 534 3.08 25.36 -11.10
N GLY A 535 3.18 25.95 -12.28
CA GLY A 535 3.81 27.25 -12.51
C GLY A 535 2.94 28.52 -12.43
N GLN A 536 1.93 28.61 -11.55
CA GLN A 536 1.18 29.87 -11.37
C GLN A 536 1.14 30.34 -9.90
N LYS A 537 1.89 31.41 -9.61
CA LYS A 537 1.79 32.19 -8.35
C LYS A 537 0.76 33.31 -8.51
N SER A 538 0.11 33.66 -7.40
CA SER A 538 -0.98 34.63 -7.33
C SER A 538 -0.52 36.10 -7.39
N HIS A 539 -1.33 36.94 -8.05
CA HIS A 539 -1.35 38.38 -7.85
C HIS A 539 -2.78 38.82 -7.47
N LEU A 540 -2.90 39.69 -6.47
CA LEU A 540 -4.18 40.17 -5.93
C LEU A 540 -4.73 41.36 -6.73
N LYS A 541 -5.99 41.26 -7.18
CA LYS A 541 -6.98 42.36 -7.23
C LYS A 541 -8.40 41.82 -7.46
N SER A 542 -9.41 42.70 -7.45
CA SER A 542 -10.76 42.42 -6.95
C SER A 542 -11.83 42.01 -7.99
N VAL A 543 -12.57 40.95 -7.65
CA VAL A 543 -14.03 40.74 -7.81
C VAL A 543 -14.72 41.15 -9.13
N SER A 544 -15.20 40.14 -9.88
CA SER A 544 -16.56 40.13 -10.46
C SER A 544 -17.07 38.68 -10.58
N LYS A 545 -18.38 38.46 -10.80
CA LYS A 545 -19.00 37.12 -10.84
C LYS A 545 -19.15 36.59 -12.28
N THR A 546 -18.40 35.55 -12.64
CA THR A 546 -18.75 34.55 -13.67
C THR A 546 -17.82 33.33 -13.56
N GLU A 547 -18.33 32.12 -13.83
CA GLU A 547 -17.50 30.90 -13.88
C GLU A 547 -16.83 30.71 -15.26
N PRO A 548 -15.52 30.35 -15.31
CA PRO A 548 -14.86 29.95 -16.55
C PRO A 548 -14.41 28.47 -16.56
N MET A 549 -15.24 27.64 -17.19
CA MET A 549 -14.89 26.66 -18.24
C MET A 549 -13.43 26.15 -18.34
N ARG A 550 -13.25 24.81 -18.32
CA ARG A 550 -11.97 24.13 -18.61
C ARG A 550 -11.42 24.48 -20.00
N ARG A 551 -10.09 24.57 -20.13
CA ARG A 551 -9.36 24.34 -21.38
C ARG A 551 -8.50 23.08 -21.29
N SER A 552 -8.33 22.38 -22.40
CA SER A 552 -7.47 21.20 -22.54
C SER A 552 -6.25 21.56 -23.40
N VAL A 553 -5.09 21.02 -23.08
CA VAL A 553 -3.83 21.27 -23.81
C VAL A 553 -3.87 20.54 -25.15
N SER A 554 -3.97 21.27 -26.27
CA SER A 554 -3.88 20.74 -27.65
C SER A 554 -3.74 21.86 -28.69
N GLU A 555 -2.71 22.72 -28.61
CA GLU A 555 -2.48 23.78 -29.61
C GLU A 555 -0.98 24.04 -29.85
N ALA A 556 -0.28 23.03 -30.39
CA ALA A 556 1.15 23.11 -30.69
C ALA A 556 1.57 22.15 -31.84
N ALA A 557 0.83 22.16 -32.97
CA ALA A 557 1.08 21.22 -34.07
C ALA A 557 0.62 21.69 -35.48
N LEU A 558 0.59 23.00 -35.78
CA LEU A 558 0.27 23.50 -37.12
C LEU A 558 1.05 24.78 -37.49
N THR A 559 2.22 24.62 -38.11
CA THR A 559 2.76 25.46 -39.22
C THR A 559 4.08 24.85 -39.71
N GLN A 560 4.18 24.51 -41.00
CA GLN A 560 5.43 24.58 -41.76
C GLN A 560 5.40 25.84 -42.65
N PRO A 561 6.55 26.25 -43.23
CA PRO A 561 6.75 25.90 -44.64
C PRO A 561 8.20 25.53 -45.05
N GLU A 562 8.27 24.64 -46.05
CA GLU A 562 9.21 24.53 -47.20
C GLU A 562 10.70 24.98 -47.10
N GLY A 563 11.61 24.07 -47.50
CA GLY A 563 13.04 24.33 -47.77
C GLY A 563 13.85 23.04 -48.09
N PRO A 564 14.69 22.94 -49.15
CA PRO A 564 15.17 21.62 -49.66
C PRO A 564 16.72 21.37 -49.73
N LEU A 565 17.08 20.14 -50.13
CA LEU A 565 18.36 19.62 -50.71
C LEU A 565 19.35 18.81 -49.83
N GLY A 566 19.97 17.76 -50.44
CA GLY A 566 21.13 16.96 -49.97
C GLY A 566 20.80 15.56 -49.42
N THR A 567 20.77 14.44 -50.17
CA THR A 567 21.90 13.56 -50.61
C THR A 567 22.85 13.13 -49.45
N ASP A 568 22.97 11.85 -49.04
CA ASP A 568 23.57 10.79 -49.88
C ASP A 568 23.43 9.30 -49.44
N SER A 569 23.74 8.44 -50.42
CA SER A 569 23.91 6.97 -50.58
C SER A 569 24.26 5.96 -49.44
N LEU A 570 23.47 4.86 -49.41
CA LEU A 570 23.81 3.41 -49.40
C LEU A 570 25.08 2.80 -48.71
N LYS A 571 24.84 1.75 -47.88
CA LYS A 571 25.35 0.32 -47.98
C LYS A 571 25.05 -0.43 -46.65
N SER A 572 24.24 -1.49 -46.57
CA SER A 572 24.31 -2.87 -47.12
C SER A 572 25.31 -3.82 -46.43
N LEU A 573 24.80 -4.89 -45.77
CA LEU A 573 25.27 -6.29 -45.93
C LEU A 573 24.44 -7.29 -45.07
N LYS A 574 24.38 -8.54 -45.52
CA LYS A 574 23.81 -9.75 -44.88
C LYS A 574 24.53 -10.98 -45.46
N LEU A 575 24.41 -12.13 -44.78
CA LEU A 575 24.86 -13.53 -45.08
C LEU A 575 25.90 -14.07 -44.08
N HIS A 576 25.93 -15.36 -43.74
CA HIS A 576 24.88 -16.40 -43.59
C HIS A 576 25.53 -17.62 -42.86
N ASP A 577 24.71 -18.61 -42.47
CA ASP A 577 24.98 -20.02 -42.11
C ASP A 577 26.42 -20.55 -41.90
N LEU A 578 26.60 -21.34 -40.83
CA LEU A 578 26.76 -22.82 -40.92
C LEU A 578 26.77 -23.45 -39.51
N GLY A 579 26.73 -24.79 -39.39
CA GLY A 579 26.73 -25.48 -38.10
C GLY A 579 26.97 -27.00 -38.17
N LEU A 580 26.60 -27.70 -37.08
CA LEU A 580 26.62 -29.16 -36.84
C LEU A 580 27.93 -29.83 -36.32
N ARG A 581 27.80 -30.36 -35.08
CA ARG A 581 28.14 -31.72 -34.59
C ARG A 581 29.57 -32.16 -34.17
N ASN A 582 29.61 -32.52 -32.88
CA ASN A 582 29.98 -33.82 -32.26
C ASN A 582 31.41 -34.43 -32.33
N SER A 583 32.03 -34.51 -31.15
CA SER A 583 32.57 -35.71 -30.45
C SER A 583 32.57 -35.37 -28.93
N SER A 584 32.29 -36.21 -27.92
CA SER A 584 32.90 -37.51 -27.53
C SER A 584 34.42 -37.33 -27.32
N ASP A 585 35.10 -37.71 -26.22
CA ASP A 585 34.95 -38.70 -25.13
C ASP A 585 35.85 -38.28 -23.90
N THR A 586 35.92 -38.82 -22.66
CA THR A 586 35.28 -39.92 -21.88
C THR A 586 35.64 -39.87 -20.34
N THR A 587 34.97 -40.70 -19.52
CA THR A 587 35.46 -41.50 -18.33
C THR A 587 35.79 -40.92 -16.91
N ASP A 588 35.33 -41.71 -15.91
CA ASP A 588 35.93 -42.17 -14.62
C ASP A 588 35.95 -41.36 -13.28
N THR A 589 34.98 -41.71 -12.39
CA THR A 589 35.07 -42.43 -11.07
C THR A 589 36.30 -42.36 -10.11
N PRO A 590 36.21 -42.79 -8.81
CA PRO A 590 35.05 -43.10 -7.93
C PRO A 590 35.16 -42.65 -6.42
N GLU A 591 34.10 -42.92 -5.63
CA GLU A 591 34.11 -43.39 -4.20
C GLU A 591 34.71 -42.49 -3.06
N LEU A 592 34.49 -42.72 -1.74
CA LEU A 592 33.89 -43.85 -0.97
C LEU A 592 33.12 -43.31 0.29
N SER A 593 32.62 -44.19 1.17
CA SER A 593 31.67 -43.90 2.28
C SER A 593 32.11 -44.47 3.65
N LEU A 594 31.54 -43.99 4.78
CA LEU A 594 30.91 -44.80 5.88
C LEU A 594 30.68 -44.12 7.28
N SER A 595 29.51 -44.43 7.86
CA SER A 595 29.12 -44.68 9.29
C SER A 595 29.61 -43.85 10.53
N ALA A 596 28.66 -43.08 11.12
CA ALA A 596 27.91 -43.33 12.38
C ALA A 596 28.52 -43.35 13.83
N GLU A 597 27.60 -43.02 14.78
CA GLU A 597 27.48 -43.35 16.24
C GLU A 597 27.95 -42.39 17.39
N THR A 598 26.93 -41.81 18.06
CA THR A 598 26.71 -41.58 19.51
C THR A 598 27.71 -40.81 20.43
N LEU A 599 27.24 -39.73 21.07
CA LEU A 599 26.95 -39.62 22.54
C LEU A 599 26.55 -38.17 22.96
N GLY A 600 25.88 -38.02 24.11
CA GLY A 600 25.64 -36.75 24.84
C GLY A 600 25.96 -36.92 26.34
N PRO A 601 25.46 -36.09 27.29
CA PRO A 601 24.57 -34.91 27.16
C PRO A 601 25.01 -33.66 27.99
N SER A 602 24.29 -32.54 27.90
CA SER A 602 23.88 -31.64 29.02
C SER A 602 23.21 -30.34 28.51
N ALA A 603 22.46 -29.65 29.36
CA ALA A 603 21.70 -28.43 29.03
C ALA A 603 21.74 -27.42 30.20
N PRO A 604 21.33 -26.16 29.97
CA PRO A 604 20.39 -25.55 30.93
C PRO A 604 19.24 -24.73 30.31
N SER A 605 18.06 -24.86 30.95
CA SER A 605 16.96 -23.88 31.04
C SER A 605 16.48 -23.11 29.80
N THR A 606 15.42 -23.61 29.17
CA THR A 606 14.51 -22.81 28.32
C THR A 606 13.25 -22.43 29.12
N VAL A 607 12.73 -21.21 28.95
CA VAL A 607 11.42 -20.81 29.48
C VAL A 607 10.34 -21.18 28.46
N ASN A 608 9.39 -22.04 28.85
CA ASN A 608 8.39 -22.58 27.93
C ASN A 608 7.33 -21.54 27.56
N PHE A 609 7.09 -21.39 26.24
CA PHE A 609 6.14 -20.44 25.67
C PHE A 609 4.85 -21.12 25.18
N LEU A 610 4.33 -22.07 25.96
CA LEU A 610 3.11 -22.84 25.69
C LEU A 610 2.23 -22.88 26.93
N LEU A 611 1.02 -22.31 26.84
CA LEU A 611 -0.06 -22.56 27.79
C LEU A 611 -0.86 -23.78 27.33
N GLY A 612 -1.24 -24.63 28.29
CA GLY A 612 -1.85 -25.93 28.01
C GLY A 612 -3.32 -25.85 27.57
N SER A 613 -3.74 -26.91 26.88
CA SER A 613 -5.15 -27.28 26.77
C SER A 613 -5.62 -27.92 28.08
N GLU A 614 -6.74 -27.45 28.63
CA GLU A 614 -7.49 -28.21 29.64
C GLU A 614 -8.73 -28.85 29.00
N ASP A 615 -9.09 -30.04 29.47
CA ASP A 615 -10.13 -30.88 28.89
C ASP A 615 -11.56 -30.41 29.21
N GLY A 616 -12.51 -30.90 28.41
CA GLY A 616 -13.92 -30.52 28.52
C GLY A 616 -14.67 -31.15 29.69
N SER A 617 -15.89 -30.65 29.91
CA SER A 617 -16.92 -31.30 30.74
C SER A 617 -18.24 -31.40 29.96
N GLU A 618 -18.97 -32.49 30.19
CA GLU A 618 -20.14 -32.88 29.40
C GLU A 618 -21.40 -32.14 29.81
N MET A 619 -22.35 -31.91 28.88
CA MET A 619 -23.76 -31.88 29.26
C MET A 619 -24.75 -32.22 28.12
N SER A 620 -25.40 -33.38 28.28
CA SER A 620 -26.74 -33.75 27.78
C SER A 620 -27.13 -33.40 26.33
N GLU A 621 -27.21 -34.42 25.47
CA GLU A 621 -28.14 -34.41 24.32
C GLU A 621 -29.59 -34.58 24.80
N ALA A 622 -30.53 -33.94 24.10
CA ALA A 622 -31.96 -34.26 24.15
C ALA A 622 -32.55 -34.06 22.73
N PRO A 623 -33.31 -35.02 22.17
CA PRO A 623 -33.74 -34.94 20.77
C PRO A 623 -35.11 -34.25 20.60
N GLU A 624 -35.16 -33.24 19.72
CA GLU A 624 -36.42 -32.79 19.12
C GLU A 624 -36.35 -32.92 17.58
N GLU A 625 -37.23 -33.78 17.03
CA GLU A 625 -37.37 -33.96 15.58
C GLU A 625 -38.13 -32.79 14.95
N LEU A 626 -37.42 -31.83 14.32
CA LEU A 626 -38.08 -30.79 13.52
C LEU A 626 -37.66 -30.80 12.04
N ASN A 627 -38.43 -31.56 11.26
CA ASN A 627 -38.63 -31.45 9.81
C ASN A 627 -37.36 -31.28 8.93
N ASN A 628 -36.67 -32.39 8.67
CA ASN A 628 -35.43 -32.45 7.88
C ASN A 628 -35.66 -32.32 6.35
N LYS A 629 -36.38 -31.27 5.89
CA LYS A 629 -36.66 -31.00 4.47
C LYS A 629 -36.31 -29.60 3.97
N ASP A 630 -36.20 -28.59 4.83
CA ASP A 630 -35.85 -27.22 4.41
C ASP A 630 -34.35 -26.88 4.53
N ARG A 631 -33.54 -27.72 5.21
CA ARG A 631 -32.08 -27.52 5.33
C ARG A 631 -31.25 -27.96 4.12
N VAL A 632 -31.87 -28.48 3.06
CA VAL A 632 -31.20 -28.89 1.79
C VAL A 632 -31.57 -27.96 0.62
N ARG A 633 -31.93 -26.70 0.91
CA ARG A 633 -31.88 -25.63 -0.10
C ARG A 633 -30.43 -25.16 -0.20
N GLY A 634 -29.72 -25.66 -1.21
CA GLY A 634 -28.26 -25.58 -1.31
C GLY A 634 -27.68 -24.17 -1.43
N VAL A 635 -26.35 -24.09 -1.35
CA VAL A 635 -25.56 -22.87 -1.56
C VAL A 635 -26.01 -22.20 -2.86
N GLY A 636 -26.71 -21.08 -2.72
CA GLY A 636 -27.28 -20.35 -3.85
C GLY A 636 -26.20 -19.90 -4.82
N ALA A 637 -26.52 -19.89 -6.11
CA ALA A 637 -25.62 -19.37 -7.14
C ALA A 637 -25.11 -17.98 -6.72
N ALA A 638 -23.80 -17.76 -6.77
CA ALA A 638 -23.16 -16.52 -6.30
C ALA A 638 -23.60 -15.26 -7.09
N PHE A 639 -24.36 -15.45 -8.17
CA PHE A 639 -24.86 -14.44 -9.08
C PHE A 639 -26.31 -14.73 -9.47
N PRO A 640 -27.13 -13.70 -9.74
CA PRO A 640 -28.45 -13.88 -10.34
C PRO A 640 -28.38 -14.60 -11.69
N GLU A 641 -29.45 -15.31 -12.05
CA GLU A 641 -29.58 -16.01 -13.32
C GLU A 641 -29.32 -15.07 -14.52
N GLY A 642 -28.53 -15.53 -15.48
CA GLY A 642 -28.08 -14.74 -16.63
C GLY A 642 -26.91 -13.77 -16.38
N PHE A 643 -26.49 -13.52 -15.13
CA PHE A 643 -25.27 -12.74 -14.86
C PHE A 643 -24.03 -13.65 -14.72
N HIS A 644 -23.02 -13.39 -15.55
CA HIS A 644 -21.72 -14.05 -15.47
C HIS A 644 -20.61 -13.00 -15.33
N PRO A 645 -19.82 -13.00 -14.24
CA PRO A 645 -18.66 -12.11 -14.13
C PRO A 645 -17.58 -12.52 -15.14
N ARG A 646 -16.81 -11.56 -15.66
CA ARG A 646 -15.62 -11.91 -16.46
C ARG A 646 -14.57 -12.51 -15.53
N ARG A 647 -14.06 -13.70 -15.84
CA ARG A 647 -12.96 -14.35 -15.11
C ARG A 647 -11.62 -14.14 -15.83
N CYS A 648 -10.51 -14.23 -15.11
CA CYS A 648 -9.16 -14.15 -15.66
C CYS A 648 -8.92 -15.30 -16.64
N SER A 649 -8.28 -15.02 -17.77
CA SER A 649 -8.03 -16.01 -18.83
C SER A 649 -6.85 -16.95 -18.54
N GLN A 650 -6.01 -16.66 -17.54
CA GLN A 650 -4.80 -17.43 -17.21
C GLN A 650 -5.03 -18.55 -16.19
N GLY A 651 -6.30 -18.88 -15.89
CA GLY A 651 -6.67 -19.92 -14.92
C GLY A 651 -6.62 -19.45 -13.47
N ALA A 652 -6.98 -20.34 -12.56
CA ALA A 652 -6.92 -20.10 -11.11
C ALA A 652 -5.53 -20.48 -10.59
N MET A 653 -4.62 -19.51 -10.45
CA MET A 653 -3.34 -19.73 -9.79
C MET A 653 -3.57 -20.17 -8.34
N TRP A 654 -2.82 -21.17 -7.88
CA TRP A 654 -2.84 -21.61 -6.49
C TRP A 654 -2.14 -20.56 -5.62
N MET A 655 -2.89 -19.54 -5.17
CA MET A 655 -2.46 -18.79 -4.00
C MET A 655 -2.78 -19.63 -2.76
N PRO A 656 -1.79 -20.01 -1.92
CA PRO A 656 -2.03 -20.69 -0.67
C PRO A 656 -2.71 -19.75 0.33
N LEU A 657 -4.05 -19.66 0.22
CA LEU A 657 -4.92 -18.89 1.11
C LEU A 657 -5.03 -19.48 2.53
N TYR A 658 -4.29 -20.57 2.80
CA TYR A 658 -4.09 -21.09 4.15
C TYR A 658 -3.33 -20.07 5.00
N SER A 659 -4.05 -19.33 5.85
CA SER A 659 -3.45 -18.47 6.86
C SER A 659 -2.67 -19.33 7.86
N ALA A 660 -1.34 -19.32 7.75
CA ALA A 660 -0.44 -19.96 8.70
C ALA A 660 -0.81 -19.51 10.13
N PRO A 661 -0.93 -20.42 11.13
CA PRO A 661 -1.49 -20.08 12.45
C PRO A 661 -0.84 -18.87 13.13
N ILE A 662 0.44 -18.61 12.84
CA ILE A 662 1.21 -17.46 13.33
C ILE A 662 0.54 -16.11 13.01
N VAL A 663 -0.19 -15.94 11.90
CA VAL A 663 -0.83 -14.65 11.56
C VAL A 663 -2.00 -14.29 12.49
N LYS A 664 -2.51 -15.26 13.27
CA LYS A 664 -3.50 -15.04 14.33
C LYS A 664 -2.86 -14.56 15.65
N ASN A 665 -1.53 -14.53 15.75
CA ASN A 665 -0.80 -14.05 16.92
C ASN A 665 -1.13 -12.55 17.19
N PRO A 666 -1.45 -12.14 18.44
CA PRO A 666 -1.68 -10.75 18.83
C PRO A 666 -0.59 -9.76 18.38
N PHE A 667 0.65 -10.21 18.28
CA PHE A 667 1.80 -9.42 17.84
C PHE A 667 2.00 -9.37 16.32
N MET A 668 1.19 -10.09 15.53
CA MET A 668 1.06 -9.93 14.08
C MET A 668 -0.27 -9.26 13.71
N SER A 669 -1.37 -9.67 14.34
CA SER A 669 -2.72 -9.12 14.14
C SER A 669 -3.23 -8.51 15.45
N PRO A 670 -2.90 -7.24 15.78
CA PRO A 670 -3.36 -6.61 17.02
C PRO A 670 -4.89 -6.54 17.15
N LEU A 671 -5.65 -6.58 16.06
CA LEU A 671 -7.11 -6.71 16.10
C LEU A 671 -7.60 -8.02 16.76
N LEU A 672 -6.76 -9.05 16.80
CA LEU A 672 -7.03 -10.36 17.43
C LEU A 672 -6.45 -10.50 18.85
N ALA A 673 -5.78 -9.48 19.39
CA ALA A 673 -5.26 -9.53 20.76
C ALA A 673 -6.37 -9.77 21.81
N PRO A 674 -6.12 -10.42 22.94
CA PRO A 674 -7.07 -10.49 24.07
C PRO A 674 -7.50 -9.09 24.55
N ASP A 675 -8.72 -8.95 25.07
CA ASP A 675 -9.23 -7.66 25.55
C ASP A 675 -8.37 -7.07 26.69
N SER A 676 -7.82 -7.94 27.56
CA SER A 676 -6.86 -7.55 28.60
C SER A 676 -5.55 -6.97 28.06
N MET A 677 -5.10 -7.41 26.87
CA MET A 677 -3.97 -6.79 26.17
C MET A 677 -4.37 -5.47 25.52
N LEU A 678 -5.56 -5.38 24.92
CA LEU A 678 -6.03 -4.12 24.33
C LEU A 678 -6.29 -3.03 25.38
N GLN A 679 -6.60 -3.41 26.63
CA GLN A 679 -6.75 -2.50 27.75
C GLN A 679 -5.44 -1.86 28.25
N THR A 680 -4.26 -2.32 27.80
CA THR A 680 -2.97 -1.70 28.13
C THR A 680 -2.46 -0.73 27.05
N LEU A 681 -3.21 -0.55 25.95
CA LEU A 681 -2.86 0.42 24.92
C LEU A 681 -3.12 1.86 25.40
N PRO A 682 -2.21 2.80 25.11
CA PRO A 682 -2.43 4.22 25.35
C PRO A 682 -3.40 4.82 24.30
N PRO A 683 -3.86 6.08 24.44
CA PRO A 683 -4.78 6.72 23.52
C PRO A 683 -4.41 6.57 22.04
N VAL A 684 -5.35 6.04 21.25
CA VAL A 684 -5.14 5.67 19.84
C VAL A 684 -5.81 6.67 18.90
N HIS A 685 -5.04 7.21 17.95
CA HIS A 685 -5.55 8.03 16.85
C HIS A 685 -5.27 7.35 15.51
N ILE A 686 -6.33 6.94 14.81
CA ILE A 686 -6.25 6.31 13.49
C ILE A 686 -6.65 7.30 12.40
N VAL A 687 -5.86 7.38 11.32
CA VAL A 687 -6.20 8.13 10.10
C VAL A 687 -6.21 7.17 8.90
N ALA A 688 -7.37 6.59 8.60
CA ALA A 688 -7.57 5.63 7.52
C ALA A 688 -8.06 6.31 6.23
N CYS A 689 -8.09 5.59 5.10
CA CYS A 689 -8.61 6.10 3.82
C CYS A 689 -9.94 5.44 3.46
N ALA A 690 -10.87 6.19 2.89
CA ALA A 690 -12.17 5.67 2.46
C ALA A 690 -12.04 4.61 1.34
N LEU A 691 -10.97 4.66 0.55
CA LEU A 691 -10.75 3.82 -0.63
C LEU A 691 -9.50 2.92 -0.50
N ASP A 692 -9.26 2.43 0.71
CA ASP A 692 -8.17 1.51 1.07
C ASP A 692 -8.75 0.12 1.42
N PRO A 693 -8.19 -0.98 0.87
CA PRO A 693 -8.50 -2.35 1.31
C PRO A 693 -8.51 -2.57 2.83
N MET A 694 -7.70 -1.83 3.59
CA MET A 694 -7.55 -1.91 5.06
C MET A 694 -8.50 -0.97 5.85
N LEU A 695 -9.53 -0.39 5.22
CA LEU A 695 -10.50 0.44 5.94
C LEU A 695 -11.25 -0.33 7.04
N ASP A 696 -11.75 -1.53 6.73
CA ASP A 696 -12.55 -2.30 7.70
C ASP A 696 -11.72 -2.79 8.89
N ASP A 697 -10.43 -3.09 8.68
CA ASP A 697 -9.44 -3.33 9.74
C ASP A 697 -9.45 -2.17 10.75
N SER A 698 -9.28 -0.94 10.26
CA SER A 698 -9.27 0.28 11.07
C SER A 698 -10.61 0.55 11.78
N VAL A 699 -11.74 0.33 11.10
CA VAL A 699 -13.10 0.51 11.66
C VAL A 699 -13.37 -0.51 12.77
N MET A 700 -13.03 -1.78 12.56
CA MET A 700 -13.22 -2.84 13.55
C MET A 700 -12.29 -2.69 14.75
N PHE A 701 -11.05 -2.24 14.55
CA PHE A 701 -10.12 -1.97 15.65
C PHE A 701 -10.57 -0.79 16.52
N ALA A 702 -11.00 0.31 15.89
CA ALA A 702 -11.60 1.44 16.60
C ALA A 702 -12.90 1.05 17.35
N ARG A 703 -13.74 0.20 16.74
CA ARG A 703 -14.95 -0.32 17.41
C ARG A 703 -14.61 -1.17 18.62
N ARG A 704 -13.60 -2.04 18.54
CA ARG A 704 -13.19 -2.91 19.66
C ARG A 704 -12.57 -2.11 20.80
N LEU A 705 -11.65 -1.19 20.52
CA LEU A 705 -11.05 -0.31 21.54
C LEU A 705 -12.13 0.52 22.26
N ARG A 706 -13.05 1.14 21.52
CA ARG A 706 -14.17 1.89 22.11
C ARG A 706 -15.08 1.01 22.97
N GLY A 707 -15.35 -0.23 22.55
CA GLY A 707 -16.12 -1.20 23.33
C GLY A 707 -15.48 -1.58 24.67
N LEU A 708 -14.15 -1.48 24.77
CA LEU A 708 -13.38 -1.67 25.99
C LEU A 708 -13.17 -0.37 26.81
N GLY A 709 -13.83 0.73 26.41
CA GLY A 709 -13.65 2.05 27.04
C GLY A 709 -12.32 2.73 26.73
N GLN A 710 -11.49 2.18 25.83
CA GLN A 710 -10.18 2.73 25.52
C GLN A 710 -10.28 3.98 24.64
N PRO A 711 -9.52 5.06 24.95
CA PRO A 711 -9.60 6.30 24.18
C PRO A 711 -9.14 6.09 22.72
N VAL A 712 -10.09 6.18 21.78
CA VAL A 712 -9.81 5.99 20.36
C VAL A 712 -10.55 7.00 19.48
N THR A 713 -9.84 7.61 18.53
CA THR A 713 -10.42 8.42 17.45
C THR A 713 -10.09 7.80 16.10
N LEU A 714 -11.11 7.61 15.25
CA LEU A 714 -10.91 7.32 13.83
C LEU A 714 -11.23 8.58 13.02
N ARG A 715 -10.35 8.97 12.10
CA ARG A 715 -10.66 9.86 10.98
C ARG A 715 -10.45 9.10 9.68
N VAL A 716 -11.32 9.34 8.71
CA VAL A 716 -11.27 8.68 7.40
C VAL A 716 -11.18 9.75 6.32
N VAL A 717 -10.17 9.65 5.45
CA VAL A 717 -9.95 10.60 4.35
C VAL A 717 -10.57 10.09 3.05
N GLU A 718 -11.35 10.94 2.38
CA GLU A 718 -12.05 10.60 1.14
C GLU A 718 -11.13 10.72 -0.10
N ASP A 719 -11.50 10.03 -1.19
CA ASP A 719 -10.87 10.09 -2.52
C ASP A 719 -9.35 9.87 -2.61
N LEU A 720 -8.73 9.32 -1.55
CA LEU A 720 -7.30 8.99 -1.47
C LEU A 720 -7.05 7.48 -1.28
N PRO A 721 -5.93 6.95 -1.81
CA PRO A 721 -5.51 5.56 -1.65
C PRO A 721 -4.80 5.34 -0.30
N HIS A 722 -4.43 4.09 -0.03
CA HIS A 722 -3.40 3.75 0.94
C HIS A 722 -2.08 4.52 0.68
N GLY A 723 -1.26 4.75 1.70
CA GLY A 723 0.07 5.35 1.52
C GLY A 723 0.09 6.87 1.27
N PHE A 724 -0.97 7.62 1.60
CA PHE A 724 -1.08 9.04 1.26
C PHE A 724 0.02 9.94 1.86
N LEU A 725 0.71 9.52 2.93
CA LEU A 725 1.79 10.32 3.55
C LEU A 725 3.01 10.44 2.63
N SER A 726 3.39 9.36 1.96
CA SER A 726 4.41 9.36 0.91
C SER A 726 4.03 10.24 -0.28
N LEU A 727 2.74 10.54 -0.44
CA LEU A 727 2.18 11.41 -1.48
C LEU A 727 1.91 12.84 -0.98
N ALA A 728 2.27 13.20 0.26
CA ALA A 728 1.93 14.49 0.86
C ALA A 728 2.44 15.71 0.05
N ALA A 729 3.57 15.60 -0.66
CA ALA A 729 4.04 16.68 -1.53
C ALA A 729 3.17 16.90 -2.79
N LEU A 730 2.47 15.86 -3.26
CA LEU A 730 1.91 15.79 -4.62
C LEU A 730 0.72 16.72 -4.86
N CYS A 731 -0.31 16.70 -4.00
CA CYS A 731 -1.53 17.47 -4.22
C CYS A 731 -2.07 18.11 -2.92
N ARG A 732 -3.17 18.86 -3.03
CA ARG A 732 -3.76 19.56 -1.88
C ARG A 732 -4.38 18.55 -0.89
N GLU A 733 -5.03 17.53 -1.44
CA GLU A 733 -5.79 16.51 -0.74
C GLU A 733 -4.85 15.68 0.15
N THR A 734 -3.72 15.23 -0.39
CA THR A 734 -2.70 14.48 0.38
C THR A 734 -2.02 15.36 1.45
N ARG A 735 -1.80 16.66 1.20
CA ARG A 735 -1.36 17.61 2.25
C ARG A 735 -2.38 17.73 3.38
N GLN A 736 -3.67 17.84 3.05
CA GLN A 736 -4.72 17.93 4.07
C GLN A 736 -4.84 16.64 4.88
N ALA A 737 -4.74 15.47 4.24
CA ALA A 737 -4.68 14.18 4.92
C ALA A 737 -3.45 14.03 5.83
N ALA A 738 -2.26 14.44 5.36
CA ALA A 738 -1.04 14.45 6.18
C ALA A 738 -1.15 15.41 7.37
N ALA A 739 -1.76 16.59 7.20
CA ALA A 739 -1.98 17.56 8.27
C ALA A 739 -2.92 17.03 9.37
N LEU A 740 -3.88 16.15 9.05
CA LEU A 740 -4.70 15.46 10.06
C LEU A 740 -3.83 14.53 10.93
N CYS A 741 -2.85 13.82 10.36
CA CYS A 741 -1.91 13.02 11.15
C CYS A 741 -1.10 13.90 12.12
N VAL A 742 -0.62 15.06 11.67
CA VAL A 742 0.07 16.04 12.53
C VAL A 742 -0.86 16.60 13.61
N GLU A 743 -2.13 16.88 13.30
CA GLU A 743 -3.14 17.29 14.29
C GLU A 743 -3.30 16.24 15.40
N ARG A 744 -3.39 14.95 15.06
CA ARG A 744 -3.47 13.87 16.06
C ARG A 744 -2.20 13.76 16.91
N ILE A 745 -1.01 13.88 16.31
CA ILE A 745 0.25 13.93 17.09
C ILE A 745 0.26 15.15 18.02
N ARG A 746 -0.16 16.35 17.55
CA ARG A 746 -0.26 17.55 18.41
C ARG A 746 -1.22 17.36 19.58
N LEU A 747 -2.29 16.59 19.44
CA LEU A 747 -3.18 16.28 20.56
C LEU A 747 -2.46 15.46 21.63
N ILE A 748 -1.81 14.34 21.25
CA ILE A 748 -1.03 13.49 22.17
C ILE A 748 0.03 14.32 22.92
N LEU A 749 0.81 15.11 22.18
CA LEU A 749 1.93 15.88 22.74
C LEU A 749 1.49 17.08 23.60
N ASN A 750 0.25 17.57 23.46
CA ASN A 750 -0.29 18.70 24.21
C ASN A 750 -1.33 18.30 25.27
N LEU A 751 -1.53 17.01 25.54
CA LEU A 751 -2.37 16.57 26.66
C LEU A 751 -1.83 17.19 27.97
N PRO A 752 -2.70 17.76 28.83
CA PRO A 752 -2.27 18.22 30.15
C PRO A 752 -1.64 17.06 30.92
N GLY A 753 -0.57 17.33 31.66
CA GLY A 753 0.12 16.31 32.46
C GLY A 753 -0.85 15.61 33.42
N PRO A 754 -0.59 14.35 33.81
CA PRO A 754 -1.24 13.81 35.00
C PRO A 754 -1.00 14.77 36.17
N PRO A 755 -1.97 14.94 37.10
CA PRO A 755 -1.73 15.74 38.30
C PRO A 755 -0.55 15.16 39.07
N VAL A 756 0.35 16.05 39.50
CA VAL A 756 1.59 15.76 40.24
C VAL A 756 1.28 15.51 41.71
#